data_AF-A0A7X4FE40-F1
#
_entry.id   AF-A0A7X4FE40-F1
#
_cell.length_a   1.000
_cell.length_b   1.000
_cell.length_c   1.000
_cell.angle_alpha   90.00
_cell.angle_beta   90.00
_cell.angle_gamma   90.00
#
_symmetry.space_group_name_H-M   'P 1'
#
loop_
_entity.id
_entity.type
_entity.pdbx_description
1 polymer ?
#
loop_
_entity_poly.entity_id
_entity_poly.type
_entity_poly.pdbx_seq_one_letter_code
_entity_poly.pdbx_strand_id
1 'polypeptide(L)'
;MARERVSQADEWQAWAQRYDIEGGIRTFESGLTVKVFVGALFVGLLMMPGSIYLSYVSGQSGAEAAPWVAVILFTELARRSFTTARRQELYMLLGLTGAAVGSGMQYRNFIWYAYFINTPQAASYEIADKIPEWIVPAGNSVGVLTRSLLHPDWFLPIAIYLAGKLLGTLRFVSGQYILFRLTADLERLPYPMAPIAAQGATALAETTGKEETWRWRVFSIGSMAGLIWGFLYIGVPSLTGVMMSQPIQILKIPWIDFTQSIEGFAPTGVFAFRTDFGQMLIGFVMPFPIIMSEFVTAMASQFILNPQILYRYEILHQWNPGLDVRGVTLFNNLDFWFSYGMGKSFSLAVVGMAASIPMLFKLRKAQKRAGERGSFATPPNRGDFPIWLMGLMWLVGMAGFVWLIHWMVPNFPLSFLIGYAFLYTPINSYITARTFGVLGRDLFEIPYLHEITFILSRYEEIDIWFAPLPDEDYGRGTQGWRVLELTGTTFTSNLAGTLLIMPILLVSGIVVLHFIWKIAPIPSAQYPFAQMMWPINATNEALWKTSLRDGNSEMLQAIRGDYVSAGFTSSLALYGMLWVFKLPSMWFYGIVGGIGADPGSMVARLLGAIIGRFYMIKRFGMRRWYMFNPVLAAGFACGVGLIGMGTVAIALVSKAVIVKPF
;
A
#
# COMPACT_ATOMS: atom_id res chain seq x y z
N MET A 1 -6.13 -29.78 -33.87
CA MET A 1 -4.91 -29.05 -33.41
C MET A 1 -4.99 -28.86 -31.91
N ALA A 2 -4.22 -29.64 -31.14
CA ALA A 2 -4.12 -29.40 -29.70
C ALA A 2 -3.35 -28.09 -29.49
N ARG A 3 -3.99 -27.07 -28.88
CA ARG A 3 -3.27 -25.86 -28.46
C ARG A 3 -2.07 -26.27 -27.60
N GLU A 4 -0.87 -25.92 -28.05
CA GLU A 4 0.34 -26.01 -27.23
C GLU A 4 0.15 -25.17 -25.99
N ARG A 5 0.66 -25.68 -24.87
CA ARG A 5 0.49 -25.04 -23.59
C ARG A 5 1.53 -23.94 -23.43
N VAL A 6 1.06 -22.71 -23.34
CA VAL A 6 1.90 -21.56 -22.98
C VAL A 6 2.17 -21.64 -21.47
N SER A 7 3.43 -21.51 -21.05
CA SER A 7 3.77 -21.39 -19.63
C SER A 7 3.13 -20.13 -19.06
N GLN A 8 2.75 -20.12 -17.78
CA GLN A 8 2.31 -18.89 -17.12
C GLN A 8 3.31 -17.76 -17.35
N ALA A 9 4.61 -18.04 -17.20
CA ALA A 9 5.67 -17.06 -17.42
C ALA A 9 5.63 -16.49 -18.84
N ASP A 10 5.41 -17.34 -19.85
CA ASP A 10 5.37 -16.92 -21.25
C ASP A 10 4.08 -16.09 -21.54
N GLU A 11 2.94 -16.41 -20.91
CA GLU A 11 1.70 -15.62 -20.99
C GLU A 11 1.89 -14.20 -20.43
N TRP A 12 2.52 -14.12 -19.26
CA TRP A 12 2.80 -12.84 -18.58
C TRP A 12 3.86 -12.02 -19.32
N GLN A 13 4.86 -12.67 -19.92
CA GLN A 13 5.85 -12.01 -20.77
C GLN A 13 5.22 -11.43 -22.05
N ALA A 14 4.35 -12.18 -22.73
CA ALA A 14 3.64 -11.66 -23.90
C ALA A 14 2.72 -10.47 -23.54
N TRP A 15 2.21 -10.44 -22.31
CA TRP A 15 1.49 -9.29 -21.77
C TRP A 15 2.44 -8.12 -21.45
N ALA A 16 3.58 -8.37 -20.80
CA ALA A 16 4.60 -7.39 -20.45
C ALA A 16 5.19 -6.66 -21.65
N GLN A 17 5.49 -7.39 -22.73
CA GLN A 17 6.03 -6.84 -23.97
C GLN A 17 5.14 -5.77 -24.59
N ARG A 18 3.84 -5.74 -24.27
CA ARG A 18 2.94 -4.66 -24.71
C ARG A 18 3.22 -3.32 -24.06
N TYR A 19 3.91 -3.27 -22.92
CA TYR A 19 4.28 -2.03 -22.23
C TYR A 19 5.77 -1.71 -22.37
N ASP A 20 6.59 -2.69 -22.75
CA ASP A 20 8.02 -2.52 -23.01
C ASP A 20 8.27 -2.02 -24.45
N ILE A 21 7.59 -0.94 -24.83
CA ILE A 21 7.54 -0.48 -26.24
C ILE A 21 8.83 0.26 -26.64
N GLU A 22 9.64 0.72 -25.68
CA GLU A 22 10.84 1.49 -25.99
C GLU A 22 12.08 0.65 -26.30
N GLY A 23 12.14 -0.65 -25.96
CA GLY A 23 13.10 -1.65 -26.49
C GLY A 23 14.61 -1.31 -26.57
N GLY A 24 15.03 -0.12 -26.16
CA GLY A 24 16.37 0.40 -26.31
C GLY A 24 17.18 0.14 -25.05
N ILE A 25 18.47 -0.06 -25.24
CA ILE A 25 19.45 -0.03 -24.15
C ILE A 25 19.28 1.32 -23.45
N ARG A 26 18.64 1.32 -22.29
CA ARG A 26 18.41 2.53 -21.51
C ARG A 26 19.74 2.99 -20.97
N THR A 27 20.11 4.23 -21.26
CA THR A 27 21.24 4.87 -20.61
C THR A 27 20.84 5.16 -19.17
N PHE A 28 21.57 4.55 -18.24
CA PHE A 28 21.39 4.79 -16.82
C PHE A 28 22.17 6.03 -16.41
N GLU A 29 21.48 7.01 -15.85
CA GLU A 29 22.07 8.25 -15.36
C GLU A 29 21.69 8.49 -13.90
N SER A 30 22.55 9.20 -13.17
CA SER A 30 22.20 9.67 -11.82
C SER A 30 21.14 10.76 -11.89
N GLY A 31 20.00 10.49 -11.26
CA GLY A 31 18.97 11.51 -10.98
C GLY A 31 19.26 12.35 -9.73
N LEU A 32 20.21 11.90 -8.89
CA LEU A 32 20.57 12.61 -7.68
C LEU A 32 21.54 13.74 -8.03
N THR A 33 21.03 14.96 -7.94
CA THR A 33 21.81 16.19 -8.06
C THR A 33 21.55 17.07 -6.85
N VAL A 34 22.47 18.00 -6.55
CA VAL A 34 22.30 18.93 -5.41
C VAL A 34 20.99 19.70 -5.52
N LYS A 35 20.63 20.17 -6.74
CA LYS A 35 19.36 20.86 -6.99
C LYS A 35 18.13 20.01 -6.65
N VAL A 36 18.13 18.71 -6.99
CA VAL A 36 17.02 17.78 -6.69
C VAL A 36 16.95 17.50 -5.21
N PHE A 37 18.10 17.26 -4.57
CA PHE A 37 18.16 17.00 -3.13
C PHE A 37 17.65 18.20 -2.31
N VAL A 38 18.14 19.40 -2.62
CA VAL A 38 17.70 20.64 -1.97
C VAL A 38 16.23 20.94 -2.29
N GLY A 39 15.79 20.74 -3.53
CA GLY A 39 14.39 20.92 -3.92
C GLY A 39 13.44 19.97 -3.20
N ALA A 40 13.79 18.69 -3.13
CA ALA A 40 13.01 17.68 -2.40
C ALA A 40 12.96 17.97 -0.91
N LEU A 41 14.09 18.40 -0.33
CA LEU A 41 14.18 18.76 1.08
C LEU A 41 13.35 20.01 1.38
N PHE A 42 13.46 21.05 0.56
CA PHE A 42 12.72 22.30 0.72
C PHE A 42 11.21 22.06 0.69
N VAL A 43 10.72 21.39 -0.36
CA VAL A 43 9.28 21.10 -0.49
C VAL A 43 8.83 20.13 0.60
N GLY A 44 9.63 19.09 0.87
CA GLY A 44 9.36 18.10 1.91
C GLY A 44 9.21 18.72 3.30
N LEU A 45 10.17 19.55 3.72
CA LEU A 45 10.18 20.20 5.03
C LEU A 45 9.09 21.28 5.14
N LEU A 46 8.80 22.02 4.08
CA LEU A 46 7.75 23.04 4.08
C LEU A 46 6.36 22.40 4.19
N MET A 47 6.15 21.27 3.53
CA MET A 47 4.86 20.60 3.46
C MET A 47 4.61 19.60 4.60
N MET A 48 5.65 19.10 5.26
CA MET A 48 5.54 18.14 6.36
C MET A 48 4.68 18.66 7.53
N PRO A 49 4.88 19.88 8.09
CA PRO A 49 4.03 20.39 9.16
C PRO A 49 2.55 20.46 8.78
N GLY A 50 2.26 20.93 7.56
CA GLY A 50 0.89 20.99 7.04
C GLY A 50 0.27 19.61 6.91
N SER A 51 1.02 18.62 6.43
CA SER A 51 0.54 17.24 6.30
C SER A 51 0.28 16.57 7.66
N ILE A 52 1.16 16.76 8.65
CA ILE A 52 0.95 16.22 10.01
C ILE A 52 -0.26 16.89 10.65
N TYR A 53 -0.34 18.22 10.60
CA TYR A 53 -1.46 18.97 11.17
C TYR A 53 -2.80 18.54 10.58
N LEU A 54 -2.87 18.36 9.25
CA LEU A 54 -4.07 17.90 8.56
C LEU A 54 -4.55 16.54 9.08
N SER A 55 -3.62 15.62 9.37
CA SER A 55 -3.98 14.29 9.87
C SER A 55 -4.71 14.34 11.21
N TYR A 56 -4.40 15.32 12.07
CA TYR A 56 -5.06 15.50 13.36
C TYR A 56 -6.35 16.32 13.28
N VAL A 57 -6.50 17.16 12.24
CA VAL A 57 -7.69 18.03 12.07
C VAL A 57 -8.78 17.38 11.24
N SER A 58 -8.44 16.67 10.16
CA SER A 58 -9.40 16.10 9.22
C SER A 58 -9.23 14.60 8.98
N GLY A 59 -8.22 13.95 9.56
CA GLY A 59 -7.93 12.54 9.32
C GLY A 59 -7.33 12.24 7.94
N GLN A 60 -7.02 13.27 7.14
CA GLN A 60 -6.41 13.14 5.83
C GLN A 60 -4.92 13.50 5.86
N SER A 61 -4.14 12.99 4.90
CA SER A 61 -2.73 13.38 4.72
C SER A 61 -2.50 13.96 3.32
N GLY A 62 -1.66 14.99 3.22
CA GLY A 62 -1.23 15.55 1.94
C GLY A 62 -0.12 14.75 1.25
N ALA A 63 0.31 13.63 1.85
CA ALA A 63 1.53 12.93 1.47
C ALA A 63 1.50 12.31 0.07
N GLU A 64 0.34 11.87 -0.42
CA GLU A 64 0.21 11.27 -1.75
C GLU A 64 0.24 12.30 -2.88
N ALA A 65 -0.19 13.54 -2.60
CA ALA A 65 -0.31 14.60 -3.59
C ALA A 65 0.89 15.56 -3.62
N ALA A 66 1.62 15.68 -2.50
CA ALA A 66 2.80 16.53 -2.38
C ALA A 66 3.91 16.27 -3.42
N PRO A 67 4.24 15.02 -3.78
CA PRO A 67 5.27 14.73 -4.77
C PRO A 67 4.99 15.34 -6.14
N TRP A 68 3.73 15.32 -6.57
CA TRP A 68 3.34 15.84 -7.88
C TRP A 68 3.44 17.35 -7.95
N VAL A 69 3.06 18.05 -6.88
CA VAL A 69 3.20 19.51 -6.79
C VAL A 69 4.67 19.92 -6.72
N ALA A 70 5.50 19.19 -6.00
CA ALA A 70 6.94 19.43 -6.00
C ALA A 70 7.54 19.33 -7.41
N VAL A 71 7.18 18.29 -8.15
CA VAL A 71 7.63 18.11 -9.54
C VAL A 71 7.16 19.26 -10.42
N ILE A 72 5.90 19.68 -10.32
CA ILE A 72 5.38 20.81 -11.12
C ILE A 72 6.10 22.11 -10.79
N LEU A 73 6.21 22.47 -9.50
CA LEU A 73 6.89 23.69 -9.07
C LEU A 73 8.35 23.69 -9.53
N PHE A 74 9.03 22.54 -9.44
CA PHE A 74 10.40 22.40 -9.90
C PHE A 74 10.52 22.51 -11.42
N THR A 75 9.61 21.92 -12.19
CA THR A 75 9.60 22.07 -13.66
C THR A 75 9.32 23.50 -14.10
N GLU A 76 8.41 24.21 -13.42
CA GLU A 76 8.10 25.61 -13.68
C GLU A 76 9.28 26.53 -13.30
N LEU A 77 9.93 26.27 -12.17
CA LEU A 77 11.15 26.97 -11.77
C LEU A 77 12.26 26.74 -12.78
N ALA A 78 12.51 25.48 -13.19
CA ALA A 78 13.53 25.15 -14.18
C ALA A 78 13.28 25.89 -15.50
N ARG A 79 12.02 25.88 -15.97
CA ARG A 79 11.59 26.60 -17.19
C ARG A 79 11.84 28.10 -17.08
N ARG A 80 11.47 28.74 -15.96
CA ARG A 80 11.68 30.18 -15.71
C ARG A 80 13.15 30.54 -15.54
N SER A 81 13.97 29.62 -15.05
CA SER A 81 15.42 29.75 -14.93
C SER A 81 16.18 29.37 -16.21
N PHE A 82 15.48 29.10 -17.33
CA PHE A 82 16.09 28.66 -18.60
C PHE A 82 16.97 27.40 -18.47
N THR A 83 16.63 26.51 -17.52
CA THR A 83 17.29 25.22 -17.31
C THR A 83 16.35 24.07 -17.67
N THR A 84 16.90 22.88 -17.91
CA THR A 84 16.12 21.66 -18.16
C THR A 84 16.16 20.72 -16.95
N ALA A 85 15.04 20.06 -16.68
CA ALA A 85 14.96 19.01 -15.68
C ALA A 85 14.97 17.65 -16.38
N ARG A 86 15.93 16.80 -16.04
CA ARG A 86 16.02 15.44 -16.61
C ARG A 86 14.94 14.54 -16.02
N ARG A 87 14.52 13.52 -16.77
CA ARG A 87 13.55 12.52 -16.30
C ARG A 87 13.96 11.89 -14.96
N GLN A 88 15.24 11.53 -14.83
CA GLN A 88 15.81 10.91 -13.62
C GLN A 88 15.74 11.87 -12.42
N GLU A 89 15.96 13.17 -12.65
CA GLU A 89 15.89 14.22 -11.63
C GLU A 89 14.46 14.40 -11.12
N LEU A 90 13.48 14.45 -12.03
CA LEU A 90 12.06 14.57 -11.65
C LEU A 90 11.54 13.33 -10.92
N TYR A 91 11.98 12.13 -11.32
CA TYR A 91 11.63 10.91 -10.60
C TYR A 91 12.22 10.89 -9.18
N MET A 92 13.50 11.23 -9.03
CA MET A 92 14.13 11.35 -7.71
C MET A 92 13.43 12.38 -6.85
N LEU A 93 13.03 13.52 -7.42
CA LEU A 93 12.26 14.54 -6.72
C LEU A 93 10.90 14.02 -6.24
N LEU A 94 10.18 13.27 -7.07
CA LEU A 94 8.91 12.63 -6.71
C LEU A 94 9.09 11.68 -5.51
N GLY A 95 10.07 10.78 -5.58
CA GLY A 95 10.35 9.81 -4.51
C GLY A 95 10.79 10.47 -3.20
N LEU A 96 11.77 11.37 -3.27
CA LEU A 96 12.33 12.02 -2.09
C LEU A 96 11.34 12.97 -1.42
N THR A 97 10.54 13.72 -2.19
CA THR A 97 9.50 14.59 -1.62
C THR A 97 8.43 13.75 -0.92
N GLY A 98 7.99 12.64 -1.53
CA GLY A 98 7.00 11.75 -0.91
C GLY A 98 7.50 11.15 0.39
N ALA A 99 8.75 10.69 0.41
CA ALA A 99 9.40 10.22 1.62
C ALA A 99 9.49 11.33 2.68
N ALA A 100 9.83 12.55 2.28
CA ALA A 100 9.94 13.69 3.18
C ALA A 100 8.60 14.04 3.82
N VAL A 101 7.56 14.32 3.04
CA VAL A 101 6.23 14.70 3.56
C VAL A 101 5.61 13.56 4.39
N GLY A 102 5.79 12.30 3.95
CA GLY A 102 5.30 11.13 4.66
C GLY A 102 6.04 10.82 5.97
N SER A 103 7.29 11.27 6.12
CA SER A 103 8.09 10.96 7.33
C SER A 103 7.45 11.48 8.60
N GLY A 104 6.79 12.63 8.56
CA GLY A 104 6.13 13.25 9.72
C GLY A 104 5.10 12.35 10.40
N MET A 105 4.39 11.52 9.62
CA MET A 105 3.37 10.61 10.15
C MET A 105 3.96 9.41 10.90
N GLN A 106 5.22 9.08 10.67
CA GLN A 106 5.87 7.90 11.26
C GLN A 106 6.08 8.07 12.77
N TYR A 107 6.13 9.31 13.26
CA TYR A 107 6.34 9.64 14.67
C TYR A 107 5.03 9.78 15.46
N ARG A 108 3.86 9.70 14.78
CA ARG A 108 2.54 9.86 15.41
C ARG A 108 2.33 8.93 16.61
N ASN A 109 2.92 7.73 16.55
CA ASN A 109 2.80 6.73 17.60
C ASN A 109 3.31 7.21 18.97
N PHE A 110 4.32 8.08 19.01
CA PHE A 110 4.80 8.64 20.28
C PHE A 110 3.72 9.46 21.00
N ILE A 111 3.05 10.37 20.28
CA ILE A 111 1.96 11.15 20.87
C ILE A 111 0.75 10.27 21.16
N TRP A 112 0.45 9.32 20.28
CA TRP A 112 -0.64 8.36 20.48
C TRP A 112 -0.48 7.61 21.81
N TYR A 113 0.69 7.04 22.07
CA TYR A 113 0.91 6.28 23.31
C TYR A 113 1.06 7.19 24.54
N ALA A 114 1.57 8.41 24.40
CA ALA A 114 1.56 9.42 25.47
C ALA A 114 0.14 9.83 25.88
N TYR A 115 -0.79 9.84 24.93
CA TYR A 115 -2.22 9.98 25.20
C TYR A 115 -2.79 8.70 25.81
N PHE A 116 -2.61 7.55 25.15
CA PHE A 116 -3.23 6.26 25.49
C PHE A 116 -2.95 5.84 26.94
N ILE A 117 -1.71 5.96 27.42
CA ILE A 117 -1.33 5.61 28.81
C ILE A 117 -2.11 6.39 29.86
N ASN A 118 -2.53 7.63 29.55
CA ASN A 118 -3.24 8.53 30.45
C ASN A 118 -4.77 8.48 30.25
N THR A 119 -5.30 7.53 29.48
CA THR A 119 -6.73 7.43 29.20
C THR A 119 -7.49 6.65 30.28
N PRO A 120 -8.76 7.01 30.57
CA PRO A 120 -9.59 6.20 31.46
C PRO A 120 -9.84 4.79 30.88
N GLN A 121 -9.78 4.61 29.56
CA GLN A 121 -9.88 3.31 28.90
C GLN A 121 -8.69 2.42 29.26
N ALA A 122 -7.46 2.91 29.12
CA ALA A 122 -6.28 2.12 29.50
C ALA A 122 -6.29 1.77 30.99
N ALA A 123 -6.81 2.66 31.85
CA ALA A 123 -7.00 2.39 33.27
C ALA A 123 -8.11 1.36 33.54
N SER A 124 -9.27 1.45 32.87
CA SER A 124 -10.39 0.53 33.08
C SER A 124 -10.10 -0.91 32.65
N TYR A 125 -9.23 -1.07 31.65
CA TYR A 125 -8.78 -2.37 31.17
C TYR A 125 -7.49 -2.86 31.86
N GLU A 126 -7.00 -2.14 32.88
CA GLU A 126 -5.78 -2.45 33.63
C GLU A 126 -4.52 -2.62 32.74
N ILE A 127 -4.43 -1.83 31.67
CA ILE A 127 -3.29 -1.83 30.72
C ILE A 127 -2.34 -0.67 30.99
N ALA A 128 -2.80 0.43 31.59
CA ALA A 128 -2.03 1.67 31.73
C ALA A 128 -0.62 1.45 32.33
N ASP A 129 -0.52 0.64 33.40
CA ASP A 129 0.76 0.35 34.08
C ASP A 129 1.58 -0.77 33.39
N LYS A 130 1.01 -1.43 32.38
CA LYS A 130 1.62 -2.56 31.65
C LYS A 130 2.25 -2.12 30.33
N ILE A 131 2.18 -0.83 29.99
CA ILE A 131 2.77 -0.30 28.76
C ILE A 131 4.29 -0.19 28.94
N PRO A 132 5.10 -0.87 28.12
CA PRO A 132 6.55 -0.83 28.25
C PRO A 132 7.17 0.56 28.04
N GLU A 133 8.19 0.88 28.85
CA GLU A 133 8.91 2.17 28.81
C GLU A 133 9.61 2.45 27.47
N TRP A 134 9.89 1.41 26.68
CA TRP A 134 10.49 1.55 25.36
C TRP A 134 9.54 2.09 24.28
N ILE A 135 8.27 2.28 24.59
CA ILE A 135 7.26 2.85 23.69
C ILE A 135 6.99 4.30 24.05
N VAL A 136 6.76 4.50 25.34
CA VAL A 136 6.30 5.74 25.93
C VAL A 136 6.86 5.80 27.35
N PRO A 137 7.36 6.95 27.80
CA PRO A 137 7.70 7.13 29.21
C PRO A 137 6.46 6.98 30.09
N ALA A 138 6.67 6.79 31.40
CA ALA A 138 5.56 6.74 32.36
C ALA A 138 4.62 7.95 32.21
N GLY A 139 3.31 7.75 32.39
CA GLY A 139 2.29 8.77 32.13
C GLY A 139 2.48 10.06 32.96
N ASN A 140 3.08 9.93 34.15
CA ASN A 140 3.42 11.02 35.06
C ASN A 140 4.82 11.64 34.83
N SER A 141 5.56 11.19 33.81
CA SER A 141 6.89 11.70 33.50
C SER A 141 6.85 13.18 33.09
N VAL A 142 7.93 13.90 33.40
CA VAL A 142 8.04 15.33 33.10
C VAL A 142 7.97 15.56 31.59
N GLY A 143 8.56 14.67 30.78
CA GLY A 143 8.49 14.73 29.32
C GLY A 143 7.07 14.66 28.76
N VAL A 144 6.21 13.83 29.35
CA VAL A 144 4.79 13.70 28.93
C VAL A 144 3.97 14.89 29.41
N LEU A 145 4.09 15.28 30.69
CA LEU A 145 3.35 16.39 31.28
C LEU A 145 3.69 17.74 30.63
N THR A 146 4.97 17.97 30.33
CA THR A 146 5.43 19.19 29.64
C THR A 146 5.21 19.16 28.13
N ARG A 147 4.72 18.04 27.57
CA ARG A 147 4.50 17.81 26.14
C ARG A 147 5.78 18.05 25.32
N SER A 148 6.89 17.46 25.77
CA SER A 148 8.21 17.67 25.20
C SER A 148 8.88 16.36 24.80
N LEU A 149 8.90 16.07 23.49
CA LEU A 149 9.64 14.93 22.92
C LEU A 149 11.17 15.10 23.00
N LEU A 150 11.64 16.31 23.28
CA LEU A 150 13.08 16.62 23.44
C LEU A 150 13.56 16.40 24.89
N HIS A 151 12.67 15.99 25.80
CA HIS A 151 13.03 15.68 27.19
C HIS A 151 13.78 14.34 27.27
N PRO A 152 14.76 14.17 28.18
CA PRO A 152 15.53 12.93 28.33
C PRO A 152 14.69 11.67 28.55
N ASP A 153 13.51 11.77 29.15
CA ASP A 153 12.59 10.63 29.34
C ASP A 153 12.26 9.92 28.01
N TRP A 154 12.23 10.66 26.90
CA TRP A 154 11.95 10.12 25.57
C TRP A 154 13.15 9.44 24.90
N PHE A 155 14.34 9.47 25.53
CA PHE A 155 15.56 8.94 24.94
C PHE A 155 15.43 7.46 24.58
N LEU A 156 14.92 6.62 25.49
CA LEU A 156 14.79 5.19 25.27
C LEU A 156 13.81 4.86 24.12
N PRO A 157 12.56 5.38 24.11
CA PRO A 157 11.65 5.20 22.97
C PRO A 157 12.21 5.66 21.63
N ILE A 158 12.84 6.84 21.61
CA ILE A 158 13.42 7.40 20.39
C ILE A 158 14.60 6.54 19.92
N ALA A 159 15.48 6.10 20.82
CA ALA A 159 16.63 5.26 20.49
C ALA A 159 16.21 3.91 19.88
N ILE A 160 15.20 3.26 20.47
CA ILE A 160 14.68 1.97 19.99
C ILE A 160 13.99 2.14 18.64
N TYR A 161 13.19 3.19 18.48
CA TYR A 161 12.60 3.52 17.19
C TYR A 161 13.67 3.78 16.11
N LEU A 162 14.72 4.54 16.44
CA LEU A 162 15.82 4.82 15.52
C LEU A 162 16.59 3.55 15.14
N ALA A 163 16.88 2.67 16.11
CA ALA A 163 17.49 1.37 15.86
C ALA A 163 16.60 0.51 14.94
N GLY A 164 15.30 0.41 15.25
CA GLY A 164 14.32 -0.30 14.43
C GLY A 164 14.20 0.30 13.03
N LYS A 165 14.26 1.63 12.89
CA LYS A 165 14.20 2.32 11.60
C LYS A 165 15.43 2.03 10.74
N LEU A 166 16.63 2.07 11.32
CA LEU A 166 17.88 1.78 10.61
C LEU A 166 17.94 0.31 10.17
N LEU A 167 17.62 -0.62 11.08
CA LEU A 167 17.51 -2.05 10.76
C LEU A 167 16.43 -2.29 9.70
N GLY A 168 15.28 -1.62 9.81
CA GLY A 168 14.22 -1.62 8.82
C GLY A 168 14.72 -1.16 7.45
N THR A 169 15.38 0.00 7.35
CA THR A 169 15.93 0.49 6.09
C THR A 169 16.89 -0.51 5.45
N LEU A 170 17.77 -1.14 6.25
CA LEU A 170 18.68 -2.16 5.77
C LEU A 170 17.92 -3.35 5.15
N ARG A 171 16.90 -3.86 5.85
CA ARG A 171 16.06 -4.98 5.42
C ARG A 171 15.17 -4.65 4.22
N PHE A 172 14.52 -3.49 4.21
CA PHE A 172 13.67 -3.06 3.11
C PHE A 172 14.47 -2.87 1.83
N VAL A 173 15.61 -2.18 1.87
CA VAL A 173 16.44 -1.98 0.67
C VAL A 173 16.93 -3.31 0.13
N SER A 174 17.48 -4.17 0.99
CA SER A 174 18.07 -5.45 0.59
C SER A 174 17.03 -6.47 0.13
N GLY A 175 15.97 -6.68 0.93
CA GLY A 175 14.89 -7.62 0.63
C GLY A 175 14.15 -7.25 -0.64
N GLN A 176 13.78 -5.97 -0.82
CA GLN A 176 13.13 -5.50 -2.04
C GLN A 176 14.03 -5.67 -3.27
N TYR A 177 15.34 -5.39 -3.14
CA TYR A 177 16.28 -5.54 -4.24
C TYR A 177 16.45 -7.01 -4.66
N ILE A 178 16.62 -7.94 -3.71
CA ILE A 178 16.75 -9.38 -4.01
C ILE A 178 15.50 -9.89 -4.73
N LEU A 179 14.32 -9.56 -4.20
CA LEU A 179 13.05 -9.94 -4.81
C LEU A 179 12.90 -9.32 -6.19
N PHE A 180 13.27 -8.05 -6.36
CA PHE A 180 13.28 -7.39 -7.66
C PHE A 180 14.17 -8.12 -8.68
N ARG A 181 15.39 -8.52 -8.31
CA ARG A 181 16.28 -9.31 -9.19
C ARG A 181 15.63 -10.65 -9.58
N LEU A 182 14.91 -11.28 -8.66
CA LEU A 182 14.22 -12.54 -8.87
C LEU A 182 13.00 -12.40 -9.78
N THR A 183 12.18 -11.37 -9.58
CA THR A 183 10.92 -11.20 -10.30
C THR A 183 11.08 -10.44 -11.62
N ALA A 184 11.88 -9.38 -11.66
CA ALA A 184 12.03 -8.54 -12.84
C ALA A 184 13.14 -9.03 -13.78
N ASP A 185 14.33 -9.37 -13.28
CA ASP A 185 15.44 -9.75 -14.17
C ASP A 185 15.38 -11.22 -14.56
N LEU A 186 15.06 -12.08 -13.58
CA LEU A 186 14.98 -13.52 -13.79
C LEU A 186 13.60 -13.94 -14.37
N GLU A 187 12.50 -13.66 -13.67
CA GLU A 187 11.15 -14.04 -14.13
C GLU A 187 10.62 -13.15 -15.26
N ARG A 188 11.13 -11.93 -15.41
CA ARG A 188 10.66 -10.91 -16.37
C ARG A 188 9.17 -10.62 -16.23
N LEU A 189 8.72 -10.45 -14.99
CA LEU A 189 7.35 -10.07 -14.70
C LEU A 189 7.01 -8.67 -15.27
N PRO A 190 5.75 -8.44 -15.67
CA PRO A 190 5.35 -7.24 -16.39
C PRO A 190 5.41 -5.93 -15.61
N TYR A 191 5.05 -5.97 -14.32
CA TYR A 191 4.80 -4.79 -13.49
C TYR A 191 3.84 -3.79 -14.16
N PRO A 192 2.54 -4.13 -14.31
CA PRO A 192 1.53 -3.31 -15.01
C PRO A 192 1.49 -1.83 -14.59
N MET A 193 1.71 -1.56 -13.30
CA MET A 193 1.57 -0.24 -12.70
C MET A 193 2.87 0.60 -12.73
N ALA A 194 4.04 -0.03 -12.90
CA ALA A 194 5.31 0.69 -12.94
C ALA A 194 5.42 1.70 -14.12
N PRO A 195 4.94 1.39 -15.34
CA PRO A 195 4.91 2.35 -16.44
C PRO A 195 4.16 3.65 -16.13
N ILE A 196 3.14 3.63 -15.26
CA ILE A 196 2.36 4.83 -14.92
C ILE A 196 3.26 5.88 -14.29
N ALA A 197 3.98 5.50 -13.22
CA ALA A 197 4.89 6.41 -12.54
C ALA A 197 6.06 6.84 -13.44
N ALA A 198 6.64 5.91 -14.21
CA ALA A 198 7.77 6.20 -15.09
C ALA A 198 7.38 7.16 -16.24
N GLN A 199 6.27 6.89 -16.92
CA GLN A 199 5.79 7.70 -18.04
C GLN A 199 5.27 9.07 -17.57
N GLY A 200 4.69 9.15 -16.36
CA GLY A 200 4.32 10.43 -15.74
C GLY A 200 5.53 11.36 -15.55
N ALA A 201 6.61 10.86 -14.94
CA ALA A 201 7.84 11.63 -14.78
C ALA A 201 8.50 11.99 -16.13
N THR A 202 8.42 11.08 -17.12
CA THR A 202 8.94 11.33 -18.48
C THR A 202 8.17 12.44 -19.19
N ALA A 203 6.84 12.40 -19.14
CA ALA A 203 5.98 13.38 -19.80
C ALA A 203 6.21 14.79 -19.25
N LEU A 204 6.45 14.92 -17.94
CA LEU A 204 6.77 16.21 -17.31
C LEU A 204 8.17 16.71 -17.71
N ALA A 205 9.15 15.82 -17.82
CA ALA A 205 10.52 16.18 -18.22
C ALA A 205 10.58 16.79 -19.63
N GLU A 206 9.84 16.21 -20.58
CA GLU A 206 9.79 16.65 -21.98
C GLU A 206 9.27 18.10 -22.12
N THR A 207 8.42 18.56 -21.21
CA THR A 207 7.92 19.96 -21.22
C THR A 207 9.01 21.00 -21.01
N THR A 208 10.10 20.64 -20.33
CA THR A 208 11.23 21.54 -20.07
C THR A 208 12.11 21.71 -21.32
N GLY A 209 12.07 20.75 -22.24
CA GLY A 209 12.90 20.72 -23.46
C GLY A 209 12.34 21.51 -24.64
N LYS A 210 11.18 22.18 -24.50
CA LYS A 210 10.43 22.87 -25.58
C LYS A 210 9.95 21.95 -26.72
N GLU A 211 10.00 20.63 -26.56
CA GLU A 211 9.42 19.67 -27.50
C GLU A 211 8.03 19.24 -27.02
N GLU A 212 6.97 19.67 -27.73
CA GLU A 212 5.61 19.17 -27.47
C GLU A 212 5.43 17.77 -28.07
N THR A 213 5.77 16.75 -27.28
CA THR A 213 5.53 15.36 -27.66
C THR A 213 4.06 14.96 -27.50
N TRP A 214 3.70 13.81 -28.07
CA TRP A 214 2.39 13.20 -27.84
C TRP A 214 2.13 12.91 -26.34
N ARG A 215 3.18 12.67 -25.54
CA ARG A 215 3.07 12.37 -24.10
C ARG A 215 2.50 13.57 -23.35
N TRP A 216 2.99 14.77 -23.63
CA TRP A 216 2.49 15.99 -22.98
C TRP A 216 1.00 16.22 -23.25
N ARG A 217 0.55 16.01 -24.50
CA ARG A 217 -0.88 16.15 -24.86
C ARG A 217 -1.76 15.18 -24.07
N VAL A 218 -1.38 13.91 -24.02
CA VAL A 218 -2.15 12.88 -23.28
C VAL A 218 -2.11 13.14 -21.77
N PHE A 219 -0.94 13.54 -21.25
CA PHE A 219 -0.76 13.91 -19.85
C PHE A 219 -1.65 15.10 -19.46
N SER A 220 -1.74 16.12 -20.31
CA SER A 220 -2.56 17.31 -20.08
C SER A 220 -4.06 17.00 -20.10
N ILE A 221 -4.51 16.15 -21.03
CA ILE A 221 -5.90 15.65 -21.06
C ILE A 221 -6.22 14.90 -19.76
N GLY A 222 -5.33 13.99 -19.35
CA GLY A 222 -5.46 13.27 -18.08
C GLY A 222 -5.51 14.22 -16.90
N SER A 223 -4.61 15.19 -16.84
CA SER A 223 -4.53 16.19 -15.78
C SER A 223 -5.79 17.03 -15.69
N MET A 224 -6.33 17.52 -16.81
CA MET A 224 -7.57 18.30 -16.80
C MET A 224 -8.76 17.44 -16.35
N ALA A 225 -8.87 16.19 -16.82
CA ALA A 225 -9.90 15.27 -16.34
C ALA A 225 -9.76 14.99 -14.83
N GLY A 226 -8.52 14.85 -14.34
CA GLY A 226 -8.21 14.68 -12.92
C GLY A 226 -8.50 15.93 -12.08
N LEU A 227 -8.25 17.13 -12.60
CA LEU A 227 -8.61 18.40 -11.94
C LEU A 227 -10.13 18.51 -11.80
N ILE A 228 -10.88 18.28 -12.88
CA ILE A 228 -12.35 18.34 -12.87
C ILE A 228 -12.91 17.29 -11.91
N TRP A 229 -12.45 16.04 -12.02
CA TRP A 229 -12.90 14.97 -11.16
C TRP A 229 -12.53 15.20 -9.70
N GLY A 230 -11.26 15.54 -9.43
CA GLY A 230 -10.77 15.87 -8.09
C GLY A 230 -11.51 17.06 -7.49
N PHE A 231 -11.93 18.03 -8.29
CA PHE A 231 -12.76 19.13 -7.81
C PHE A 231 -14.15 18.67 -7.42
N LEU A 232 -14.83 17.88 -8.25
CA LEU A 232 -16.17 17.37 -7.92
C LEU A 232 -16.15 16.39 -6.73
N TYR A 233 -15.14 15.53 -6.67
CA TYR A 233 -15.04 14.44 -5.70
C TYR A 233 -14.39 14.86 -4.38
N ILE A 234 -13.32 15.65 -4.42
CA ILE A 234 -12.57 16.06 -3.21
C ILE A 234 -12.84 17.54 -2.91
N GLY A 235 -12.76 18.40 -3.92
CA GLY A 235 -12.79 19.85 -3.74
C GLY A 235 -14.13 20.40 -3.24
N VAL A 236 -15.25 20.03 -3.87
CA VAL A 236 -16.59 20.49 -3.48
C VAL A 236 -16.92 20.06 -2.05
N PRO A 237 -16.78 18.78 -1.65
CA PRO A 237 -17.00 18.39 -0.26
C PRO A 237 -16.06 19.08 0.72
N SER A 238 -14.78 19.25 0.37
CA SER A 238 -13.79 19.86 1.27
C SER A 238 -14.04 21.36 1.47
N LEU A 239 -14.32 22.11 0.39
CA LEU A 239 -14.58 23.55 0.45
C LEU A 239 -15.95 23.86 1.09
N THR A 240 -16.97 23.06 0.80
CA THR A 240 -18.29 23.25 1.41
C THR A 240 -18.31 22.81 2.87
N GLY A 241 -17.59 21.75 3.23
CA GLY A 241 -17.42 21.31 4.63
C GLY A 241 -16.63 22.28 5.52
N VAL A 242 -16.01 23.30 4.93
CA VAL A 242 -15.41 24.42 5.67
C VAL A 242 -16.46 25.47 6.05
N MET A 243 -17.46 25.69 5.20
CA MET A 243 -18.47 26.75 5.36
C MET A 243 -19.80 26.22 5.92
N MET A 244 -20.10 24.94 5.74
CA MET A 244 -21.37 24.30 6.06
C MET A 244 -21.17 23.15 7.05
N SER A 245 -22.16 22.92 7.90
CA SER A 245 -22.17 21.80 8.86
C SER A 245 -22.26 20.42 8.17
N GLN A 246 -22.93 20.36 7.03
CA GLN A 246 -22.94 19.18 6.16
C GLN A 246 -22.30 19.53 4.80
N PRO A 247 -21.18 18.90 4.44
CA PRO A 247 -20.54 19.14 3.15
C PRO A 247 -21.45 18.69 2.01
N ILE A 248 -21.51 19.47 0.93
CA ILE A 248 -22.21 19.08 -0.28
C ILE A 248 -21.40 17.95 -0.92
N GLN A 249 -21.97 16.74 -0.91
CA GLN A 249 -21.41 15.59 -1.58
C GLN A 249 -22.25 15.30 -2.83
N ILE A 250 -21.71 15.64 -4.01
CA ILE A 250 -22.35 15.32 -5.31
C ILE A 250 -22.50 13.80 -5.45
N LEU A 251 -21.49 13.06 -5.01
CA LEU A 251 -21.49 11.62 -4.88
C LEU A 251 -21.09 11.25 -3.46
N LYS A 252 -21.80 10.30 -2.84
CA LYS A 252 -21.47 9.86 -1.49
C LYS A 252 -20.08 9.24 -1.46
N ILE A 253 -19.28 9.63 -0.46
CA ILE A 253 -17.94 9.13 -0.20
C ILE A 253 -18.00 8.32 1.11
N PRO A 254 -17.35 7.16 1.22
CA PRO A 254 -16.51 6.48 0.21
C PRO A 254 -17.27 5.63 -0.82
N TRP A 255 -18.54 5.29 -0.55
CA TRP A 255 -19.38 4.49 -1.44
C TRP A 255 -20.86 4.82 -1.23
N ILE A 256 -21.69 4.41 -2.20
CA ILE A 256 -23.14 4.37 -2.06
C ILE A 256 -23.50 2.93 -1.67
N ASP A 257 -24.08 2.77 -0.49
CA ASP A 257 -24.50 1.47 0.01
C ASP A 257 -25.86 1.07 -0.58
N PHE A 258 -25.88 -0.04 -1.33
CA PHE A 258 -27.11 -0.67 -1.83
C PHE A 258 -27.38 -2.01 -1.16
N THR A 259 -26.62 -2.38 -0.13
CA THR A 259 -26.73 -3.67 0.59
C THR A 259 -28.15 -3.89 1.11
N GLN A 260 -28.73 -2.89 1.77
CA GLN A 260 -30.12 -2.92 2.23
C GLN A 260 -31.14 -2.98 1.07
N SER A 261 -30.81 -2.40 -0.09
CA SER A 261 -31.71 -2.40 -1.25
C SER A 261 -31.75 -3.77 -1.96
N ILE A 262 -30.66 -4.53 -1.92
CA ILE A 262 -30.57 -5.86 -2.55
C ILE A 262 -30.96 -7.00 -1.60
N GLU A 263 -31.10 -6.70 -0.31
CA GLU A 263 -31.39 -7.66 0.76
C GLU A 263 -32.57 -8.59 0.44
N GLY A 264 -33.62 -8.06 -0.19
CA GLY A 264 -34.83 -8.82 -0.51
C GLY A 264 -34.61 -10.01 -1.45
N PHE A 265 -33.59 -9.98 -2.31
CA PHE A 265 -33.27 -11.10 -3.22
C PHE A 265 -31.89 -11.73 -2.96
N ALA A 266 -30.98 -11.00 -2.34
CA ALA A 266 -29.65 -11.46 -1.96
C ALA A 266 -29.40 -11.18 -0.46
N PRO A 267 -30.06 -11.93 0.45
CA PRO A 267 -29.77 -11.85 1.87
C PRO A 267 -28.30 -12.17 2.12
N THR A 268 -27.63 -11.48 3.04
CA THR A 268 -26.17 -11.56 3.29
C THR A 268 -25.27 -11.09 2.12
N GLY A 269 -25.82 -10.70 0.97
CA GLY A 269 -25.04 -10.19 -0.17
C GLY A 269 -24.63 -8.73 0.03
N VAL A 270 -23.39 -8.39 -0.32
CA VAL A 270 -22.88 -7.01 -0.28
C VAL A 270 -22.87 -6.40 -1.68
N PHE A 271 -23.36 -5.16 -1.79
CA PHE A 271 -23.16 -4.32 -2.98
C PHE A 271 -22.95 -2.86 -2.58
N ALA A 272 -21.68 -2.47 -2.44
CA ALA A 272 -21.31 -1.08 -2.14
C ALA A 272 -20.68 -0.43 -3.37
N PHE A 273 -21.44 0.44 -4.04
CA PHE A 273 -20.95 1.09 -5.25
C PHE A 273 -19.90 2.13 -4.90
N ARG A 274 -18.63 1.83 -5.22
CA ARG A 274 -17.52 2.74 -4.97
C ARG A 274 -17.56 3.88 -5.97
N THR A 275 -17.63 5.11 -5.46
CA THR A 275 -17.78 6.33 -6.26
C THR A 275 -16.46 6.90 -6.77
N ASP A 276 -15.33 6.25 -6.49
CA ASP A 276 -14.01 6.65 -6.99
C ASP A 276 -13.77 6.17 -8.43
N PHE A 277 -13.93 7.09 -9.39
CA PHE A 277 -13.67 6.82 -10.80
C PHE A 277 -12.17 6.73 -11.15
N GLY A 278 -11.25 7.02 -10.21
CA GLY A 278 -9.83 6.69 -10.37
C GLY A 278 -9.59 5.20 -10.64
N GLN A 279 -10.47 4.34 -10.11
CA GLN A 279 -10.45 2.89 -10.39
C GLN A 279 -10.63 2.55 -11.89
N MET A 280 -11.25 3.43 -12.67
CA MET A 280 -11.41 3.26 -14.12
C MET A 280 -10.06 3.24 -14.84
N LEU A 281 -9.08 4.02 -14.36
CA LEU A 281 -7.74 4.06 -14.92
C LEU A 281 -6.96 2.79 -14.65
N ILE A 282 -7.12 2.22 -13.45
CA ILE A 282 -6.60 0.89 -13.12
C ILE A 282 -7.22 -0.15 -14.08
N GLY A 283 -8.51 0.01 -14.39
CA GLY A 283 -9.24 -0.76 -15.39
C GLY A 283 -8.61 -0.75 -16.79
N PHE A 284 -8.10 0.40 -17.24
CA PHE A 284 -7.42 0.51 -18.54
C PHE A 284 -6.08 -0.23 -18.58
N VAL A 285 -5.36 -0.25 -17.45
CA VAL A 285 -4.00 -0.78 -17.33
C VAL A 285 -4.02 -2.29 -17.13
N MET A 286 -4.97 -2.80 -16.36
CA MET A 286 -4.98 -4.19 -15.94
C MET A 286 -5.46 -5.16 -17.05
N PRO A 287 -5.00 -6.42 -17.04
CA PRO A 287 -5.46 -7.42 -18.01
C PRO A 287 -6.98 -7.66 -17.90
N PHE A 288 -7.69 -7.49 -19.02
CA PHE A 288 -9.14 -7.68 -19.07
C PHE A 288 -9.64 -9.03 -18.52
N PRO A 289 -9.00 -10.19 -18.80
CA PRO A 289 -9.46 -11.47 -18.25
C PRO A 289 -9.52 -11.49 -16.73
N ILE A 290 -8.60 -10.78 -16.07
CA ILE A 290 -8.53 -10.69 -14.61
C ILE A 290 -9.71 -9.89 -14.10
N ILE A 291 -9.91 -8.68 -14.62
CA ILE A 291 -10.98 -7.78 -14.16
C ILE A 291 -12.36 -8.39 -14.42
N MET A 292 -12.55 -9.02 -15.58
CA MET A 292 -13.82 -9.65 -15.92
C MET A 292 -14.11 -10.85 -15.01
N SER A 293 -13.14 -11.75 -14.83
CA SER A 293 -13.35 -12.92 -13.96
C SER A 293 -13.46 -12.54 -12.49
N GLU A 294 -12.75 -11.51 -12.05
CA GLU A 294 -12.90 -10.93 -10.72
C GLU A 294 -14.33 -10.42 -10.49
N PHE A 295 -14.85 -9.60 -11.41
CA PHE A 295 -16.21 -9.07 -11.33
C PHE A 295 -17.27 -10.17 -11.36
N VAL A 296 -17.18 -11.11 -12.31
CA VAL A 296 -18.14 -12.21 -12.43
C VAL A 296 -18.12 -13.09 -11.18
N THR A 297 -16.94 -13.36 -10.63
CA THR A 297 -16.83 -14.18 -9.42
C THR A 297 -17.30 -13.43 -8.18
N ALA A 298 -17.08 -12.11 -8.08
CA ALA A 298 -17.64 -11.29 -7.02
C ALA A 298 -19.18 -11.25 -7.08
N MET A 299 -19.75 -11.07 -8.28
CA MET A 299 -21.19 -11.17 -8.51
C MET A 299 -21.73 -12.54 -8.10
N ALA A 300 -21.10 -13.63 -8.55
CA ALA A 300 -21.51 -14.98 -8.15
C ALA A 300 -21.37 -15.20 -6.64
N SER A 301 -20.34 -14.63 -6.01
CA SER A 301 -20.13 -14.76 -4.57
C SER A 301 -21.23 -14.05 -3.78
N GLN A 302 -21.52 -12.79 -4.09
CA GLN A 302 -22.47 -11.99 -3.31
C GLN A 302 -23.94 -12.29 -3.64
N PHE A 303 -24.27 -12.64 -4.89
CA PHE A 303 -25.66 -12.86 -5.31
C PHE A 303 -26.06 -14.34 -5.39
N ILE A 304 -25.11 -15.28 -5.33
CA ILE A 304 -25.41 -16.71 -5.38
C ILE A 304 -24.81 -17.43 -4.17
N LEU A 305 -23.49 -17.42 -3.99
CA LEU A 305 -22.82 -18.19 -2.93
C LEU A 305 -23.30 -17.77 -1.54
N ASN A 306 -23.26 -16.48 -1.21
CA ASN A 306 -23.73 -15.94 0.06
C ASN A 306 -25.21 -16.26 0.30
N PRO A 307 -26.17 -15.75 -0.49
CA PRO A 307 -27.59 -15.92 -0.21
C PRO A 307 -28.14 -17.33 -0.41
N GLN A 308 -27.69 -18.04 -1.46
CA GLN A 308 -28.32 -19.31 -1.86
C GLN A 308 -27.66 -20.53 -1.21
N ILE A 309 -26.40 -20.43 -0.81
CA ILE A 309 -25.64 -21.52 -0.22
C ILE A 309 -25.36 -21.17 1.24
N LEU A 310 -24.49 -20.20 1.51
CA LEU A 310 -23.97 -19.98 2.86
C LEU A 310 -25.06 -19.54 3.85
N TYR A 311 -26.01 -18.71 3.43
CA TYR A 311 -27.13 -18.30 4.29
C TYR A 311 -28.15 -19.43 4.48
N ARG A 312 -28.53 -20.16 3.42
CA ARG A 312 -29.53 -21.24 3.52
C ARG A 312 -29.05 -22.47 4.29
N TYR A 313 -27.76 -22.73 4.28
CA TYR A 313 -27.13 -23.78 5.09
C TYR A 313 -26.75 -23.31 6.50
N GLU A 314 -27.25 -22.14 6.94
CA GLU A 314 -27.01 -21.56 8.27
C GLU A 314 -25.51 -21.38 8.61
N ILE A 315 -24.67 -21.21 7.59
CA ILE A 315 -23.25 -20.89 7.77
C ILE A 315 -23.12 -19.42 8.19
N LEU A 316 -23.83 -18.51 7.50
CA LEU A 316 -23.90 -17.07 7.82
C LEU A 316 -25.08 -16.80 8.76
N HIS A 317 -24.92 -17.14 10.03
CA HIS A 317 -25.98 -17.18 11.04
C HIS A 317 -26.06 -15.90 11.88
N GLN A 318 -24.97 -15.12 11.96
CA GLN A 318 -24.95 -13.85 12.71
C GLN A 318 -25.55 -12.68 11.94
N TRP A 319 -25.79 -12.85 10.63
CA TRP A 319 -26.41 -11.82 9.81
C TRP A 319 -27.89 -11.61 10.19
N ASN A 320 -28.31 -10.35 10.22
CA ASN A 320 -29.69 -9.95 10.48
C ASN A 320 -30.20 -8.97 9.40
N PRO A 321 -31.52 -8.96 9.13
CA PRO A 321 -32.13 -8.01 8.21
C PRO A 321 -31.87 -6.54 8.57
N GLY A 322 -31.69 -5.69 7.56
CA GLY A 322 -31.49 -4.24 7.72
C GLY A 322 -30.06 -3.79 8.03
N LEU A 323 -29.09 -4.71 8.06
CA LEU A 323 -27.68 -4.36 8.25
C LEU A 323 -27.12 -3.57 7.05
N ASP A 324 -26.27 -2.59 7.34
CA ASP A 324 -25.50 -1.86 6.34
C ASP A 324 -24.31 -2.70 5.83
N VAL A 325 -23.60 -2.23 4.79
CA VAL A 325 -22.44 -2.95 4.26
C VAL A 325 -21.39 -3.29 5.31
N ARG A 326 -21.22 -2.43 6.33
CA ARG A 326 -20.23 -2.63 7.39
C ARG A 326 -20.64 -3.79 8.29
N GLY A 327 -21.89 -3.80 8.74
CA GLY A 327 -22.46 -4.89 9.52
C GLY A 327 -22.43 -6.21 8.76
N VAL A 328 -22.94 -6.24 7.53
CA VAL A 328 -22.95 -7.45 6.70
C VAL A 328 -21.53 -7.98 6.47
N THR A 329 -20.58 -7.10 6.13
CA THR A 329 -19.17 -7.50 5.92
C THR A 329 -18.56 -8.06 7.20
N LEU A 330 -18.80 -7.43 8.36
CA LEU A 330 -18.25 -7.88 9.64
C LEU A 330 -18.75 -9.28 10.01
N PHE A 331 -20.07 -9.47 10.06
CA PHE A 331 -20.65 -10.75 10.48
C PHE A 331 -20.35 -11.88 9.49
N ASN A 332 -20.45 -11.62 8.18
CA ASN A 332 -20.12 -12.65 7.19
C ASN A 332 -18.63 -13.04 7.23
N ASN A 333 -17.75 -12.10 7.58
CA ASN A 333 -16.33 -12.36 7.78
C ASN A 333 -16.08 -13.26 8.99
N LEU A 334 -16.70 -12.95 10.13
CA LEU A 334 -16.60 -13.76 11.34
C LEU A 334 -17.13 -15.18 11.11
N ASP A 335 -18.24 -15.33 10.40
CA ASP A 335 -18.89 -16.63 10.19
C ASP A 335 -18.16 -17.55 9.20
N PHE A 336 -17.61 -16.99 8.11
CA PHE A 336 -17.06 -17.79 7.00
C PHE A 336 -15.86 -17.17 6.31
N TRP A 337 -15.95 -15.90 5.90
CA TRP A 337 -15.00 -15.33 4.94
C TRP A 337 -13.58 -15.15 5.48
N PHE A 338 -13.39 -14.95 6.79
CA PHE A 338 -12.04 -14.93 7.37
C PHE A 338 -11.36 -16.29 7.23
N SER A 339 -12.02 -17.36 7.67
CA SER A 339 -11.49 -18.72 7.58
C SER A 339 -11.24 -19.16 6.14
N TYR A 340 -12.24 -18.96 5.26
CA TYR A 340 -12.10 -19.28 3.84
C TYR A 340 -11.02 -18.45 3.15
N GLY A 341 -10.93 -17.15 3.47
CA GLY A 341 -9.93 -16.22 2.96
C GLY A 341 -8.50 -16.65 3.29
N MET A 342 -8.25 -17.14 4.51
CA MET A 342 -6.95 -17.71 4.88
C MET A 342 -6.59 -18.92 4.01
N GLY A 343 -7.51 -19.87 3.84
CA GLY A 343 -7.31 -21.03 2.97
C GLY A 343 -6.96 -20.63 1.54
N LYS A 344 -7.71 -19.66 1.01
CA LYS A 344 -7.50 -19.06 -0.33
C LYS A 344 -6.09 -18.47 -0.47
N SER A 345 -5.63 -17.72 0.53
CA SER A 345 -4.27 -17.17 0.59
C SER A 345 -3.22 -18.29 0.53
N PHE A 346 -3.35 -19.36 1.33
CA PHE A 346 -2.41 -20.49 1.29
C PHE A 346 -2.34 -21.19 -0.08
N SER A 347 -3.45 -21.28 -0.81
CA SER A 347 -3.42 -21.84 -2.17
C SER A 347 -2.67 -20.97 -3.15
N LEU A 348 -2.82 -19.65 -3.05
CA LEU A 348 -2.03 -18.72 -3.86
C LEU A 348 -0.54 -18.84 -3.54
N ALA A 349 -0.18 -19.02 -2.26
CA ALA A 349 1.18 -19.30 -1.83
C ALA A 349 1.74 -20.55 -2.50
N VAL A 350 1.00 -21.67 -2.46
CA VAL A 350 1.41 -22.94 -3.06
C VAL A 350 1.51 -22.85 -4.59
N VAL A 351 0.54 -22.24 -5.27
CA VAL A 351 0.58 -22.04 -6.73
C VAL A 351 1.74 -21.13 -7.12
N GLY A 352 1.98 -20.08 -6.35
CA GLY A 352 3.13 -19.18 -6.48
C GLY A 352 4.45 -19.94 -6.38
N MET A 353 4.65 -20.71 -5.30
CA MET A 353 5.87 -21.51 -5.12
C MET A 353 6.04 -22.58 -6.20
N ALA A 354 4.98 -23.33 -6.52
CA ALA A 354 5.04 -24.44 -7.46
C ALA A 354 5.43 -24.01 -8.89
N ALA A 355 5.06 -22.80 -9.30
CA ALA A 355 5.47 -22.26 -10.59
C ALA A 355 6.93 -21.74 -10.60
N SER A 356 7.53 -21.51 -9.44
CA SER A 356 8.84 -20.86 -9.30
C SER A 356 9.98 -21.82 -8.94
N ILE A 357 9.70 -22.84 -8.12
CA ILE A 357 10.68 -23.86 -7.71
C ILE A 357 11.35 -24.53 -8.93
N PRO A 358 10.63 -24.97 -9.98
CA PRO A 358 11.26 -25.54 -11.17
C PRO A 358 12.16 -24.56 -11.93
N MET A 359 11.92 -23.25 -11.80
CA MET A 359 12.71 -22.19 -12.45
C MET A 359 14.09 -22.07 -11.79
N LEU A 360 14.14 -22.11 -10.45
CA LEU A 360 15.39 -22.14 -9.67
C LEU A 360 16.27 -23.34 -10.04
N PHE A 361 15.68 -24.53 -10.19
CA PHE A 361 16.41 -25.73 -10.59
C PHE A 361 16.83 -25.74 -12.07
N LYS A 362 16.01 -25.16 -12.96
CA LYS A 362 16.36 -25.02 -14.38
C LYS A 362 17.48 -24.01 -14.63
N LEU A 363 17.69 -23.04 -13.74
CA LEU A 363 18.77 -22.05 -13.87
C LEU A 363 20.17 -22.64 -13.70
N ARG A 364 20.34 -23.62 -12.79
CA ARG A 364 21.59 -24.39 -12.69
C ARG A 364 21.95 -25.11 -13.99
N LYS A 365 20.95 -25.44 -14.83
CA LYS A 365 21.15 -26.03 -16.17
C LYS A 365 21.19 -24.99 -17.30
N ALA A 366 20.46 -23.88 -17.19
CA ALA A 366 20.33 -22.84 -18.22
C ALA A 366 21.54 -21.89 -18.31
N GLN A 367 22.44 -21.91 -17.31
CA GLN A 367 23.73 -21.20 -17.37
C GLN A 367 24.59 -21.59 -18.62
N LYS A 368 24.22 -22.68 -19.33
CA LYS A 368 24.84 -23.11 -20.60
C LYS A 368 24.13 -22.68 -21.89
N ARG A 369 22.95 -22.04 -21.83
CA ARG A 369 22.23 -21.52 -23.02
C ARG A 369 21.78 -20.08 -22.76
N ALA A 370 22.73 -19.16 -22.83
CA ALA A 370 22.45 -17.73 -22.84
C ALA A 370 21.71 -17.38 -24.14
N GLY A 371 20.43 -17.01 -24.03
CA GLY A 371 19.67 -16.50 -25.18
C GLY A 371 18.15 -16.54 -25.00
N GLU A 372 17.60 -17.55 -24.32
CA GLU A 372 16.15 -17.80 -24.40
C GLU A 372 15.35 -17.46 -23.13
N ARG A 373 15.97 -17.28 -21.95
CA ARG A 373 15.27 -16.88 -20.70
C ARG A 373 16.13 -15.98 -19.81
N GLY A 374 15.48 -15.21 -18.92
CA GLY A 374 16.08 -14.15 -18.09
C GLY A 374 17.40 -14.51 -17.42
N SER A 375 18.26 -13.51 -17.23
CA SER A 375 19.63 -13.67 -16.75
C SER A 375 19.88 -12.82 -15.51
N PHE A 376 20.69 -13.33 -14.58
CA PHE A 376 21.25 -12.52 -13.50
C PHE A 376 22.37 -11.58 -13.97
N ALA A 377 22.70 -11.58 -15.27
CA ALA A 377 23.60 -10.58 -15.84
C ALA A 377 22.96 -9.19 -15.72
N THR A 378 23.64 -8.30 -15.01
CA THR A 378 23.23 -6.92 -14.77
C THR A 378 23.35 -6.09 -16.05
N PRO A 379 22.35 -5.28 -16.41
CA PRO A 379 22.52 -4.27 -17.47
C PRO A 379 23.70 -3.34 -17.15
N PRO A 380 24.50 -2.92 -18.16
CA PRO A 380 25.64 -2.03 -17.93
C PRO A 380 25.19 -0.70 -17.33
N ASN A 381 25.97 -0.17 -16.38
CA ASN A 381 25.76 1.13 -15.71
C ASN A 381 24.47 1.31 -14.89
N ARG A 382 23.70 0.25 -14.61
CA ARG A 382 22.49 0.32 -13.78
C ARG A 382 22.75 0.66 -12.31
N GLY A 383 23.96 0.39 -11.82
CA GLY A 383 24.33 0.53 -10.41
C GLY A 383 23.82 -0.63 -9.54
N ASP A 384 23.77 -1.84 -10.11
CA ASP A 384 23.39 -3.06 -9.39
C ASP A 384 24.38 -3.41 -8.27
N PHE A 385 23.87 -4.07 -7.23
CA PHE A 385 24.64 -4.53 -6.09
C PHE A 385 24.84 -6.05 -6.16
N PRO A 386 25.95 -6.60 -5.63
CA PRO A 386 26.11 -8.04 -5.52
C PRO A 386 24.98 -8.65 -4.68
N ILE A 387 24.27 -9.66 -5.23
CA ILE A 387 23.12 -10.29 -4.56
C ILE A 387 23.53 -10.88 -3.20
N TRP A 388 24.74 -11.43 -3.07
CA TRP A 388 25.24 -11.96 -1.81
C TRP A 388 25.38 -10.88 -0.73
N LEU A 389 25.80 -9.67 -1.10
CA LEU A 389 25.95 -8.56 -0.17
C LEU A 389 24.58 -8.11 0.33
N MET A 390 23.60 -8.02 -0.56
CA MET A 390 22.23 -7.71 -0.19
C MET A 390 21.61 -8.81 0.68
N GLY A 391 21.87 -10.09 0.36
CA GLY A 391 21.46 -11.21 1.20
C GLY A 391 22.05 -11.14 2.61
N LEU A 392 23.34 -10.82 2.72
CA LEU A 392 24.00 -10.63 4.02
C LEU A 392 23.43 -9.44 4.79
N MET A 393 23.22 -8.29 4.12
CA MET A 393 22.62 -7.10 4.73
C MET A 393 21.21 -7.40 5.25
N TRP A 394 20.41 -8.15 4.48
CA TRP A 394 19.08 -8.59 4.92
C TRP A 394 19.18 -9.50 6.14
N LEU A 395 20.04 -10.53 6.11
CA LEU A 395 20.23 -11.47 7.22
C LEU A 395 20.68 -10.77 8.49
N VAL A 396 21.67 -9.86 8.40
CA VAL A 396 22.18 -9.08 9.53
C VAL A 396 21.11 -8.14 10.07
N GLY A 397 20.37 -7.45 9.18
CA GLY A 397 19.27 -6.57 9.58
C GLY A 397 18.14 -7.34 10.27
N MET A 398 17.79 -8.52 9.76
CA MET A 398 16.73 -9.36 10.30
C MET A 398 17.13 -10.02 11.61
N ALA A 399 18.35 -10.55 11.71
CA ALA A 399 18.88 -11.08 12.96
C ALA A 399 18.99 -9.99 14.03
N GLY A 400 19.46 -8.78 13.67
CA GLY A 400 19.52 -7.63 14.55
C GLY A 400 18.13 -7.18 15.03
N PHE A 401 17.12 -7.27 14.16
CA PHE A 401 15.74 -6.95 14.52
C PHE A 401 15.11 -7.99 15.44
N VAL A 402 15.31 -9.28 15.16
CA VAL A 402 14.88 -10.37 16.06
C VAL A 402 15.55 -10.25 17.42
N TRP A 403 16.85 -9.93 17.45
CA TRP A 403 17.58 -9.66 18.69
C TRP A 403 17.00 -8.47 19.45
N LEU A 404 16.70 -7.36 18.75
CA LEU A 404 16.08 -6.17 19.36
C LEU A 404 14.73 -6.51 20.00
N ILE A 405 13.86 -7.26 19.30
CA ILE A 405 12.55 -7.69 19.83
C ILE A 405 12.74 -8.62 21.03
N HIS A 406 13.64 -9.60 20.94
CA HIS A 406 13.90 -10.51 22.04
C HIS A 406 14.47 -9.79 23.26
N TRP A 407 15.26 -8.73 23.05
CA TRP A 407 15.71 -7.87 24.15
C TRP A 407 14.56 -7.06 24.78
N MET A 408 13.60 -6.60 23.97
CA MET A 408 12.42 -5.86 24.44
C MET A 408 11.39 -6.75 25.16
N VAL A 409 11.24 -7.99 24.71
CA VAL A 409 10.28 -8.99 25.23
C VAL A 409 10.99 -10.35 25.36
N PRO A 410 11.80 -10.56 26.43
CA PRO A 410 12.66 -11.74 26.57
C PRO A 410 11.89 -13.04 26.82
N ASN A 411 10.68 -12.93 27.40
CA ASN A 411 9.86 -14.09 27.75
C ASN A 411 9.07 -14.65 26.55
N PHE A 412 8.98 -13.90 25.44
CA PHE A 412 8.27 -14.37 24.26
C PHE A 412 9.06 -15.47 23.53
N PRO A 413 8.42 -16.57 23.08
CA PRO A 413 9.17 -17.70 22.54
C PRO A 413 9.91 -17.33 21.24
N LEU A 414 11.23 -17.48 21.28
CA LEU A 414 12.12 -17.15 20.16
C LEU A 414 11.82 -17.96 18.88
N SER A 415 11.24 -19.16 19.02
CA SER A 415 10.82 -19.99 17.88
C SER A 415 9.81 -19.29 16.98
N PHE A 416 8.84 -18.56 17.54
CA PHE A 416 7.88 -17.78 16.75
C PHE A 416 8.58 -16.62 16.05
N LEU A 417 9.45 -15.87 16.74
CA LEU A 417 10.20 -14.77 16.11
C LEU A 417 11.07 -15.24 14.95
N ILE A 418 11.79 -16.35 15.12
CA ILE A 418 12.63 -16.95 14.06
C ILE A 418 11.76 -17.47 12.92
N GLY A 419 10.64 -18.13 13.24
CA GLY A 419 9.68 -18.61 12.24
C GLY A 419 9.12 -17.47 11.41
N TYR A 420 8.72 -16.36 12.05
CA TYR A 420 8.27 -15.18 11.33
C TYR A 420 9.38 -14.58 10.46
N ALA A 421 10.55 -14.40 11.06
CA ALA A 421 11.65 -13.71 10.41
C ALA A 421 12.24 -14.44 9.20
N PHE A 422 12.46 -15.75 9.30
CA PHE A 422 13.22 -16.52 8.31
C PHE A 422 12.39 -17.51 7.50
N LEU A 423 11.14 -17.79 7.91
CA LEU A 423 10.22 -18.64 7.15
C LEU A 423 9.07 -17.82 6.56
N TYR A 424 8.25 -17.17 7.40
CA TYR A 424 7.06 -16.45 6.94
C TYR A 424 7.41 -15.24 6.07
N THR A 425 8.22 -14.30 6.55
CA THR A 425 8.53 -13.04 5.84
C THR A 425 9.11 -13.26 4.44
N PRO A 426 10.11 -14.14 4.22
CA PRO A 426 10.62 -14.41 2.87
C PRO A 426 9.57 -15.04 1.94
N ILE A 427 8.74 -15.95 2.47
CA ILE A 427 7.66 -16.59 1.72
C ILE A 427 6.60 -15.56 1.32
N ASN A 428 6.08 -14.82 2.30
CA ASN A 428 5.09 -13.77 2.15
C ASN A 428 5.58 -12.74 1.12
N SER A 429 6.78 -12.19 1.34
CA SER A 429 7.36 -11.17 0.47
C SER A 429 7.57 -11.67 -0.96
N TYR A 430 7.91 -12.95 -1.16
CA TYR A 430 8.05 -13.53 -2.50
C TYR A 430 6.70 -13.65 -3.22
N ILE A 431 5.68 -14.16 -2.53
CA ILE A 431 4.33 -14.29 -3.10
C ILE A 431 3.81 -12.91 -3.46
N THR A 432 3.92 -11.94 -2.53
CA THR A 432 3.57 -10.54 -2.76
C THR A 432 4.33 -9.97 -3.95
N ALA A 433 5.66 -10.12 -4.03
CA ALA A 433 6.47 -9.59 -5.13
C ALA A 433 5.95 -10.07 -6.50
N ARG A 434 5.55 -11.34 -6.57
CA ARG A 434 5.02 -11.94 -7.78
C ARG A 434 3.60 -11.48 -8.07
N THR A 435 2.69 -11.50 -7.09
CA THR A 435 1.31 -10.99 -7.29
C THR A 435 1.32 -9.52 -7.67
N PHE A 436 2.20 -8.71 -7.09
CA PHE A 436 2.35 -7.29 -7.45
C PHE A 436 2.97 -7.11 -8.85
N GLY A 437 3.99 -7.88 -9.21
CA GLY A 437 4.58 -7.87 -10.54
C GLY A 437 3.61 -8.30 -11.64
N VAL A 438 2.59 -9.07 -11.30
CA VAL A 438 1.61 -9.65 -12.21
C VAL A 438 0.31 -8.84 -12.26
N LEU A 439 -0.20 -8.43 -11.10
CA LEU A 439 -1.53 -7.84 -10.90
C LEU A 439 -1.49 -6.39 -10.42
N GLY A 440 -0.32 -5.85 -10.06
CA GLY A 440 -0.21 -4.53 -9.44
C GLY A 440 -0.89 -4.41 -8.07
N ARG A 441 -1.21 -5.52 -7.41
CA ARG A 441 -1.78 -5.58 -6.06
C ARG A 441 -1.40 -6.89 -5.36
N ASP A 442 -1.55 -6.91 -4.04
CA ASP A 442 -1.37 -8.11 -3.24
C ASP A 442 -2.63 -8.96 -3.23
N LEU A 443 -2.45 -10.28 -3.20
CA LEU A 443 -3.54 -11.23 -3.01
C LEU A 443 -3.31 -12.16 -1.81
N PHE A 444 -2.12 -12.11 -1.21
CA PHE A 444 -1.75 -12.94 -0.08
C PHE A 444 -1.66 -12.05 1.16
N GLU A 445 -2.68 -12.14 2.00
CA GLU A 445 -2.73 -11.49 3.30
C GLU A 445 -3.39 -12.49 4.26
N ILE A 446 -2.81 -12.65 5.44
CA ILE A 446 -3.38 -13.48 6.50
C ILE A 446 -4.04 -12.53 7.50
N PRO A 447 -5.39 -12.49 7.57
CA PRO A 447 -6.08 -11.71 8.58
C PRO A 447 -5.69 -12.15 9.99
N TYR A 448 -5.52 -11.19 10.89
CA TYR A 448 -5.27 -11.42 12.32
C TYR A 448 -4.05 -12.27 12.66
N LEU A 449 -3.01 -12.17 11.82
CA LEU A 449 -1.77 -12.91 11.97
C LEU A 449 -1.13 -12.72 13.36
N HIS A 450 -1.16 -11.50 13.89
CA HIS A 450 -0.55 -11.15 15.18
C HIS A 450 -1.31 -11.81 16.32
N GLU A 451 -2.63 -11.72 16.30
CA GLU A 451 -3.53 -12.29 17.29
C GLU A 451 -3.37 -13.82 17.34
N ILE A 452 -3.44 -14.49 16.19
CA ILE A 452 -3.24 -15.95 16.07
C ILE A 452 -1.88 -16.35 16.65
N THR A 453 -0.85 -15.55 16.41
CA THR A 453 0.50 -15.83 16.91
C THR A 453 0.58 -15.80 18.42
N PHE A 454 0.04 -14.75 19.03
CA PHE A 454 0.08 -14.59 20.48
C PHE A 454 -0.66 -15.74 21.19
N ILE A 455 -1.77 -16.18 20.59
CA ILE A 455 -2.53 -17.33 21.08
C ILE A 455 -1.72 -18.63 20.98
N LEU A 456 -1.17 -18.92 19.79
CA LEU A 456 -0.38 -20.13 19.57
C LEU A 456 0.88 -20.15 20.44
N SER A 457 1.44 -18.98 20.75
CA SER A 457 2.59 -18.83 21.63
C SER A 457 2.26 -19.05 23.11
N ARG A 458 0.97 -19.07 23.48
CA ARG A 458 0.47 -19.14 24.87
C ARG A 458 1.12 -18.09 25.79
N TYR A 459 1.40 -16.93 25.22
CA TYR A 459 2.04 -15.84 25.91
C TYR A 459 0.97 -14.87 26.40
N GLU A 460 0.82 -14.76 27.72
CA GLU A 460 -0.29 -14.05 28.37
C GLU A 460 0.03 -12.58 28.70
N GLU A 461 1.30 -12.19 28.59
CA GLU A 461 1.72 -10.81 28.88
C GLU A 461 1.35 -9.84 27.74
N ILE A 462 1.06 -8.60 28.12
CA ILE A 462 0.57 -7.57 27.17
C ILE A 462 1.74 -6.91 26.41
N ASP A 463 2.98 -7.01 26.90
CA ASP A 463 4.15 -6.36 26.32
C ASP A 463 4.40 -6.72 24.85
N ILE A 464 4.12 -7.97 24.44
CA ILE A 464 4.25 -8.41 23.04
C ILE A 464 3.32 -7.64 22.08
N TRP A 465 2.15 -7.21 22.54
CA TRP A 465 1.19 -6.46 21.70
C TRP A 465 1.68 -5.09 21.28
N PHE A 466 2.72 -4.61 21.95
CA PHE A 466 3.34 -3.36 21.60
C PHE A 466 4.61 -3.55 20.76
N ALA A 467 5.15 -4.77 20.71
CA ALA A 467 6.39 -5.05 20.01
C ALA A 467 6.09 -5.32 18.53
N PRO A 468 6.85 -4.73 17.59
CA PRO A 468 6.64 -5.01 16.18
C PRO A 468 7.11 -6.44 15.88
N LEU A 469 6.22 -7.31 15.38
CA LEU A 469 6.61 -8.65 14.95
C LEU A 469 7.46 -8.60 13.66
N PRO A 470 8.33 -9.61 13.42
CA PRO A 470 9.14 -9.69 12.22
C PRO A 470 8.34 -10.28 11.05
N ASP A 471 7.24 -9.62 10.66
CA ASP A 471 6.29 -10.05 9.62
C ASP A 471 6.24 -9.11 8.40
N GLU A 472 7.31 -8.33 8.21
CA GLU A 472 7.42 -7.34 7.13
C GLU A 472 7.19 -7.94 5.73
N ASP A 473 6.71 -7.10 4.81
CA ASP A 473 6.52 -7.44 3.39
C ASP A 473 7.39 -6.55 2.49
N TYR A 474 8.34 -7.18 1.79
CA TYR A 474 9.23 -6.53 0.84
C TYR A 474 8.74 -6.62 -0.62
N GLY A 475 7.68 -7.37 -0.90
CA GLY A 475 7.19 -7.62 -2.25
C GLY A 475 6.65 -6.37 -2.95
N ARG A 476 5.89 -5.55 -2.23
CA ARG A 476 5.32 -4.27 -2.74
C ARG A 476 6.39 -3.34 -3.31
N GLY A 477 7.56 -3.30 -2.67
CA GLY A 477 8.65 -2.41 -3.04
C GLY A 477 9.34 -2.74 -4.35
N THR A 478 9.18 -3.97 -4.86
CA THR A 478 9.77 -4.39 -6.14
C THR A 478 9.29 -3.53 -7.33
N GLN A 479 8.07 -2.99 -7.25
CA GLN A 479 7.56 -2.06 -8.26
C GLN A 479 8.40 -0.77 -8.33
N GLY A 480 8.84 -0.23 -7.18
CA GLY A 480 9.68 0.98 -7.16
C GLY A 480 11.00 0.78 -7.89
N TRP A 481 11.65 -0.36 -7.69
CA TRP A 481 12.87 -0.75 -8.42
C TRP A 481 12.62 -0.92 -9.92
N ARG A 482 11.47 -1.43 -10.32
CA ARG A 482 11.07 -1.48 -11.74
C ARG A 482 10.87 -0.09 -12.32
N VAL A 483 10.30 0.86 -11.58
CA VAL A 483 10.17 2.25 -12.03
C VAL A 483 11.54 2.91 -12.23
N LEU A 484 12.51 2.67 -11.34
CA LEU A 484 13.89 3.14 -11.52
C LEU A 484 14.52 2.61 -12.83
N GLU A 485 14.27 1.34 -13.15
CA GLU A 485 14.71 0.74 -14.41
C GLU A 485 14.01 1.35 -15.64
N LEU A 486 12.71 1.61 -15.54
CA LEU A 486 11.93 2.24 -16.62
C LEU A 486 12.34 3.69 -16.86
N THR A 487 12.73 4.41 -15.80
CA THR A 487 13.19 5.80 -15.87
C THR A 487 14.68 5.93 -16.23
N GLY A 488 15.43 4.84 -16.27
CA GLY A 488 16.89 4.88 -16.50
C GLY A 488 17.63 5.62 -15.39
N THR A 489 17.13 5.54 -14.16
CA THR A 489 17.76 6.15 -12.99
C THR A 489 18.67 5.12 -12.33
N THR A 490 19.92 5.50 -12.01
CA THR A 490 20.86 4.59 -11.35
C THR A 490 20.35 4.16 -9.98
N PHE A 491 20.48 2.87 -9.66
CA PHE A 491 20.05 2.31 -8.37
C PHE A 491 20.84 2.89 -7.19
N THR A 492 22.13 3.15 -7.39
CA THR A 492 23.00 3.84 -6.43
C THR A 492 22.52 5.25 -6.12
N SER A 493 22.02 6.01 -7.10
CA SER A 493 21.49 7.36 -6.84
C SER A 493 20.23 7.36 -5.99
N ASN A 494 19.36 6.35 -6.18
CA ASN A 494 18.18 6.20 -5.33
C ASN A 494 18.57 5.88 -3.89
N LEU A 495 19.43 4.87 -3.71
CA LEU A 495 19.90 4.48 -2.38
C LEU A 495 20.63 5.61 -1.68
N ALA A 496 21.55 6.29 -2.37
CA ALA A 496 22.26 7.44 -1.82
C ALA A 496 21.30 8.57 -1.43
N GLY A 497 20.32 8.89 -2.28
CA GLY A 497 19.31 9.90 -1.97
C GLY A 497 18.49 9.56 -0.73
N THR A 498 18.04 8.32 -0.61
CA THR A 498 17.31 7.84 0.56
C THR A 498 18.16 7.89 1.83
N LEU A 499 19.41 7.45 1.78
CA LEU A 499 20.31 7.47 2.94
C LEU A 499 20.70 8.89 3.36
N LEU A 500 20.89 9.81 2.41
CA LEU A 500 21.23 11.20 2.70
C LEU A 500 20.06 11.98 3.33
N ILE A 501 18.84 11.74 2.84
CA ILE A 501 17.66 12.46 3.36
C ILE A 501 17.22 11.90 4.72
N MET A 502 17.43 10.61 4.98
CA MET A 502 16.89 9.90 6.15
C MET A 502 17.25 10.55 7.49
N PRO A 503 18.52 10.91 7.81
CA PRO A 503 18.84 11.60 9.06
C PRO A 503 18.12 12.94 9.21
N ILE A 504 17.96 13.67 8.10
CA ILE A 504 17.28 14.97 8.11
C ILE A 504 15.80 14.77 8.41
N LEU A 505 15.15 13.77 7.79
CA LEU A 505 13.75 13.44 8.02
C LEU A 505 13.48 12.89 9.43
N LEU A 506 14.44 12.18 10.01
CA LEU A 506 14.42 11.75 11.41
C LEU A 506 14.33 12.95 12.35
N VAL A 507 15.28 13.87 12.23
CA VAL A 507 15.34 15.06 13.08
C VAL A 507 14.15 15.97 12.83
N SER A 508 13.84 16.28 11.57
CA SER A 508 12.75 17.20 11.24
C SER A 508 11.40 16.67 11.67
N GLY A 509 11.14 15.36 11.50
CA GLY A 509 9.87 14.77 11.88
C GLY A 509 9.62 14.83 13.38
N ILE A 510 10.63 14.52 14.20
CA ILE A 510 10.55 14.64 15.68
C ILE A 510 10.35 16.11 16.08
N VAL A 511 11.12 17.03 15.50
CA VAL A 511 11.05 18.46 15.81
C VAL A 511 9.69 19.05 15.45
N VAL A 512 9.18 18.79 14.25
CA VAL A 512 7.87 19.29 13.80
C VAL A 512 6.76 18.70 14.67
N LEU A 513 6.82 17.41 14.97
CA LEU A 513 5.82 16.77 15.83
C LEU A 513 5.86 17.32 17.26
N HIS A 514 7.05 17.58 17.80
CA HIS A 514 7.23 18.24 19.08
C HIS A 514 6.57 19.62 19.11
N PHE A 515 6.80 20.46 18.09
CA PHE A 515 6.17 21.77 18.00
C PHE A 515 4.65 21.66 17.94
N ILE A 516 4.10 20.76 17.13
CA ILE A 516 2.65 20.55 17.04
C ILE A 516 2.09 20.15 18.42
N TRP A 517 2.70 19.21 19.12
CA TRP A 517 2.24 18.80 20.45
C TRP A 517 2.35 19.90 21.52
N LYS A 518 3.32 20.81 21.36
CA LYS A 518 3.52 21.93 22.28
C LYS A 518 2.44 23.01 22.09
N ILE A 519 2.03 23.28 20.85
CA ILE A 519 1.00 24.28 20.51
C ILE A 519 -0.29 24.04 21.30
N ALA A 520 -0.81 22.81 21.25
CA ALA A 520 -2.00 22.42 21.99
C ALA A 520 -1.93 20.93 22.37
N PRO A 521 -2.60 20.51 23.45
CA PRO A 521 -2.69 19.09 23.78
C PRO A 521 -3.40 18.34 22.63
N ILE A 522 -2.95 17.13 22.35
CA ILE A 522 -3.62 16.21 21.42
C ILE A 522 -4.16 15.06 22.28
N PRO A 523 -5.47 14.80 22.30
CA PRO A 523 -6.54 15.50 21.58
C PRO A 523 -6.96 16.85 22.20
N SER A 524 -7.50 17.77 21.39
CA SER A 524 -8.15 19.02 21.83
C SER A 524 -9.02 19.64 20.74
N ALA A 525 -9.71 20.74 21.04
CA ALA A 525 -10.51 21.50 20.06
C ALA A 525 -9.68 22.03 18.86
N GLN A 526 -8.36 22.19 19.03
CA GLN A 526 -7.43 22.53 17.94
C GLN A 526 -7.20 21.34 16.97
N TYR A 527 -7.54 20.12 17.40
CA TYR A 527 -7.40 18.88 16.63
C TYR A 527 -8.72 18.07 16.62
N PRO A 528 -9.76 18.55 15.91
CA PRO A 528 -11.12 17.99 16.01
C PRO A 528 -11.22 16.51 15.63
N PHE A 529 -10.51 16.08 14.58
CA PHE A 529 -10.52 14.67 14.19
C PHE A 529 -9.88 13.78 15.27
N ALA A 530 -8.75 14.20 15.83
CA ALA A 530 -8.14 13.49 16.95
C ALA A 530 -9.09 13.46 18.17
N GLN A 531 -9.72 14.59 18.50
CA GLN A 531 -10.69 14.67 19.61
C GLN A 531 -11.87 13.69 19.47
N MET A 532 -12.37 13.50 18.26
CA MET A 532 -13.47 12.58 17.99
C MET A 532 -13.01 11.11 17.94
N MET A 533 -11.97 10.83 17.16
CA MET A 533 -11.60 9.45 16.82
C MET A 533 -10.69 8.79 17.85
N TRP A 534 -9.86 9.55 18.56
CA TRP A 534 -8.87 8.96 19.47
C TRP A 534 -9.48 8.20 20.65
N PRO A 535 -10.54 8.69 21.32
CA PRO A 535 -11.21 7.91 22.36
C PRO A 535 -11.78 6.59 21.82
N ILE A 536 -12.36 6.60 20.62
CA ILE A 536 -12.91 5.40 19.97
C ILE A 536 -11.78 4.41 19.67
N ASN A 537 -10.69 4.90 19.09
CA ASN A 537 -9.52 4.09 18.77
C ASN A 537 -8.85 3.54 20.04
N ALA A 538 -8.81 4.30 21.13
CA ALA A 538 -8.26 3.86 22.42
C ALA A 538 -9.12 2.74 23.01
N THR A 539 -10.45 2.85 22.97
CA THR A 539 -11.35 1.76 23.37
C THR A 539 -11.10 0.50 22.55
N ASN A 540 -11.03 0.64 21.22
CA ASN A 540 -10.79 -0.50 20.32
C ASN A 540 -9.43 -1.15 20.61
N GLU A 541 -8.37 -0.36 20.73
CA GLU A 541 -7.02 -0.87 20.99
C GLU A 541 -6.92 -1.57 22.35
N ALA A 542 -7.55 -1.01 23.39
CA ALA A 542 -7.63 -1.64 24.70
C ALA A 542 -8.34 -3.00 24.61
N LEU A 543 -9.50 -3.07 23.95
CA LEU A 543 -10.25 -4.30 23.73
C LEU A 543 -9.43 -5.37 23.01
N TRP A 544 -8.72 -4.99 21.93
CA TRP A 544 -7.86 -5.91 21.20
C TRP A 544 -6.72 -6.45 22.05
N LYS A 545 -6.03 -5.59 22.79
CA LYS A 545 -4.89 -5.97 23.63
C LYS A 545 -5.30 -6.77 24.87
N THR A 546 -6.54 -6.64 25.35
CA THR A 546 -7.07 -7.48 26.44
C THR A 546 -7.74 -8.77 25.97
N SER A 547 -8.03 -8.91 24.68
CA SER A 547 -8.82 -10.03 24.15
C SER A 547 -8.22 -11.44 24.41
N LEU A 548 -6.95 -11.51 24.81
CA LEU A 548 -6.26 -12.76 25.15
C LEU A 548 -6.25 -13.10 26.64
N ARG A 549 -6.59 -12.17 27.53
CA ARG A 549 -6.54 -12.39 28.99
C ARG A 549 -7.64 -13.34 29.46
N ASP A 550 -8.79 -13.35 28.79
CA ASP A 550 -9.99 -14.04 29.29
C ASP A 550 -10.23 -15.43 28.66
N GLY A 551 -9.33 -15.92 27.79
CA GLY A 551 -9.43 -17.26 27.18
C GLY A 551 -10.65 -17.53 26.28
N ASN A 552 -11.66 -16.65 26.31
CA ASN A 552 -12.91 -16.69 25.57
C ASN A 552 -12.94 -15.62 24.47
N SER A 553 -11.91 -15.58 23.62
CA SER A 553 -11.98 -14.71 22.45
C SER A 553 -13.01 -15.29 21.47
N GLU A 554 -14.19 -14.67 21.38
CA GLU A 554 -15.25 -14.98 20.39
C GLU A 554 -14.68 -15.04 18.96
N MET A 555 -13.58 -14.33 18.74
CA MET A 555 -12.90 -14.24 17.46
C MET A 555 -11.96 -15.40 17.15
N LEU A 556 -11.42 -16.09 18.15
CA LEU A 556 -10.72 -17.37 17.95
C LEU A 556 -11.68 -18.46 17.49
N GLN A 557 -12.91 -18.44 18.00
CA GLN A 557 -13.98 -19.34 17.57
C GLN A 557 -14.43 -19.07 16.13
N ALA A 558 -14.07 -17.90 15.56
CA ALA A 558 -14.30 -17.57 14.16
C ALA A 558 -13.34 -18.30 13.19
N ILE A 559 -12.18 -18.78 13.67
CA ILE A 559 -11.22 -19.51 12.83
C ILE A 559 -11.56 -21.00 12.83
N ARG A 560 -12.32 -21.42 11.82
CA ARG A 560 -12.75 -22.82 11.64
C ARG A 560 -11.86 -23.50 10.62
N GLY A 561 -11.08 -24.49 11.08
CA GLY A 561 -10.15 -25.26 10.25
C GLY A 561 -10.81 -25.88 9.02
N ASP A 562 -12.07 -26.28 9.12
CA ASP A 562 -12.84 -26.83 8.01
C ASP A 562 -12.99 -25.83 6.86
N TYR A 563 -13.33 -24.57 7.17
CA TYR A 563 -13.47 -23.51 6.17
C TYR A 563 -12.12 -23.05 5.60
N VAL A 564 -11.05 -23.09 6.40
CA VAL A 564 -9.67 -22.90 5.90
C VAL A 564 -9.32 -23.99 4.89
N SER A 565 -9.60 -25.26 5.22
CA SER A 565 -9.34 -26.37 4.32
C SER A 565 -10.19 -26.30 3.04
N ALA A 566 -11.45 -25.84 3.15
CA ALA A 566 -12.33 -25.61 2.02
C ALA A 566 -11.77 -24.52 1.09
N GLY A 567 -11.36 -23.37 1.63
CA GLY A 567 -10.73 -22.29 0.87
C GLY A 567 -9.45 -22.73 0.17
N PHE A 568 -8.63 -23.53 0.86
CA PHE A 568 -7.40 -24.09 0.31
C PHE A 568 -7.68 -25.03 -0.86
N THR A 569 -8.45 -26.09 -0.60
CA THR A 569 -8.76 -27.14 -1.57
C THR A 569 -9.57 -26.61 -2.75
N SER A 570 -10.57 -25.75 -2.54
CA SER A 570 -11.38 -25.19 -3.63
C SER A 570 -10.55 -24.32 -4.56
N SER A 571 -9.62 -23.52 -4.01
CA SER A 571 -8.76 -22.65 -4.82
C SER A 571 -7.75 -23.46 -5.63
N LEU A 572 -7.17 -24.52 -5.06
CA LEU A 572 -6.30 -25.44 -5.79
C LEU A 572 -7.07 -26.27 -6.83
N ALA A 573 -8.29 -26.69 -6.54
CA ALA A 573 -9.16 -27.38 -7.48
C ALA A 573 -9.51 -26.48 -8.66
N LEU A 574 -9.85 -25.20 -8.42
CA LEU A 574 -10.07 -24.21 -9.47
C LEU A 574 -8.81 -24.02 -10.33
N TYR A 575 -7.62 -23.95 -9.72
CA TYR A 575 -6.37 -23.90 -10.45
C TYR A 575 -6.15 -25.14 -11.32
N GLY A 576 -6.36 -26.34 -10.75
CA GLY A 576 -6.27 -27.61 -11.45
C GLY A 576 -7.28 -27.73 -12.60
N MET A 577 -8.50 -27.23 -12.41
CA MET A 577 -9.54 -27.21 -13.42
C MET A 577 -9.12 -26.32 -14.60
N LEU A 578 -8.67 -25.09 -14.35
CA LEU A 578 -8.14 -24.19 -15.38
C LEU A 578 -6.93 -24.79 -16.11
N TRP A 579 -6.09 -25.52 -15.37
CA TRP A 579 -4.94 -26.25 -15.90
C TRP A 579 -5.37 -27.37 -16.87
N VAL A 580 -6.40 -28.15 -16.53
CA VAL A 580 -6.96 -29.21 -17.40
C VAL A 580 -7.61 -28.62 -18.66
N PHE A 581 -8.38 -27.53 -18.53
CA PHE A 581 -9.03 -26.86 -19.65
C PHE A 581 -8.07 -26.00 -20.50
N LYS A 582 -6.78 -25.94 -20.15
CA LYS A 582 -5.76 -25.12 -20.83
C LYS A 582 -6.18 -23.65 -20.94
N LEU A 583 -6.87 -23.14 -19.92
CA LEU A 583 -7.26 -21.73 -19.85
C LEU A 583 -6.08 -20.89 -19.34
N PRO A 584 -5.95 -19.62 -19.80
CA PRO A 584 -4.87 -18.76 -19.35
C PRO A 584 -4.85 -18.57 -17.85
N SER A 585 -3.66 -18.54 -17.26
CA SER A 585 -3.47 -18.39 -15.81
C SER A 585 -3.99 -17.08 -15.24
N MET A 586 -4.14 -16.05 -16.07
CA MET A 586 -4.78 -14.78 -15.71
C MET A 586 -6.19 -14.97 -15.15
N TRP A 587 -6.97 -15.93 -15.68
CA TRP A 587 -8.32 -16.20 -15.19
C TRP A 587 -8.32 -16.68 -13.74
N PHE A 588 -7.32 -17.47 -13.34
CA PHE A 588 -7.20 -17.95 -11.96
C PHE A 588 -7.09 -16.79 -10.97
N TYR A 589 -6.20 -15.83 -11.24
CA TYR A 589 -5.98 -14.70 -10.34
C TYR A 589 -7.19 -13.77 -10.24
N GLY A 590 -7.95 -13.61 -11.33
CA GLY A 590 -9.20 -12.84 -11.29
C GLY A 590 -10.28 -13.58 -10.51
N ILE A 591 -10.51 -14.88 -10.77
CA ILE A 591 -11.48 -15.71 -10.04
C ILE A 591 -11.18 -15.64 -8.54
N VAL A 592 -9.97 -16.01 -8.11
CA VAL A 592 -9.58 -16.03 -6.69
C VAL A 592 -9.68 -14.63 -6.06
N GLY A 593 -9.33 -13.59 -6.80
CA GLY A 593 -9.49 -12.20 -6.34
C GLY A 593 -10.94 -11.77 -6.16
N GLY A 594 -11.87 -12.33 -6.94
CA GLY A 594 -13.30 -12.02 -6.87
C GLY A 594 -14.07 -12.81 -5.80
N ILE A 595 -13.60 -13.99 -5.40
CA ILE A 595 -14.29 -14.80 -4.38
C ILE A 595 -14.35 -14.03 -3.04
N GLY A 596 -15.57 -13.73 -2.61
CA GLY A 596 -15.87 -12.99 -1.37
C GLY A 596 -15.71 -11.47 -1.48
N ALA A 597 -15.33 -10.94 -2.63
CA ALA A 597 -15.17 -9.50 -2.82
C ALA A 597 -16.52 -8.80 -3.11
N ASP A 598 -16.57 -7.49 -2.89
CA ASP A 598 -17.72 -6.65 -3.22
C ASP A 598 -17.70 -6.26 -4.72
N PRO A 599 -18.70 -6.68 -5.53
CA PRO A 599 -18.77 -6.34 -6.94
C PRO A 599 -19.00 -4.84 -7.18
N GLY A 600 -19.62 -4.12 -6.23
CA GLY A 600 -19.85 -2.68 -6.31
C GLY A 600 -18.54 -1.88 -6.38
N SER A 601 -17.51 -2.35 -5.67
CA SER A 601 -16.16 -1.77 -5.73
C SER A 601 -15.42 -1.95 -7.06
N MET A 602 -15.90 -2.88 -7.91
CA MET A 602 -15.23 -3.26 -9.17
C MET A 602 -15.85 -2.63 -10.41
N VAL A 603 -17.05 -2.05 -10.31
CA VAL A 603 -17.80 -1.54 -11.47
C VAL A 603 -16.99 -0.51 -12.26
N ALA A 604 -16.41 0.49 -11.58
CA ALA A 604 -15.60 1.52 -12.23
C ALA A 604 -14.37 0.92 -12.95
N ARG A 605 -13.72 -0.08 -12.33
CA ARG A 605 -12.58 -0.79 -12.92
C ARG A 605 -13.00 -1.59 -14.16
N LEU A 606 -14.14 -2.27 -14.10
CA LEU A 606 -14.70 -3.02 -15.23
C LEU A 606 -15.07 -2.10 -16.39
N LEU A 607 -15.72 -0.97 -16.12
CA LEU A 607 -16.04 0.04 -17.13
C LEU A 607 -14.77 0.51 -17.84
N GLY A 608 -13.71 0.78 -17.07
CA GLY A 608 -12.39 1.08 -17.62
C GLY A 608 -11.89 -0.02 -18.55
N ALA A 609 -11.90 -1.27 -18.08
CA ALA A 609 -11.47 -2.43 -18.87
C ALA A 609 -12.23 -2.58 -20.20
N ILE A 610 -13.55 -2.40 -20.16
CA ILE A 610 -14.45 -2.51 -21.32
C ILE A 610 -14.18 -1.37 -22.31
N ILE A 611 -14.15 -0.12 -21.83
CA ILE A 611 -13.89 1.06 -22.67
C ILE A 611 -12.50 0.94 -23.29
N GLY A 612 -11.49 0.56 -22.50
CA GLY A 612 -10.13 0.34 -22.98
C GLY A 612 -10.08 -0.73 -24.08
N ARG A 613 -10.66 -1.91 -23.82
CA ARG A 613 -10.57 -3.06 -24.73
C ARG A 613 -11.39 -2.89 -26.00
N PHE A 614 -12.63 -2.44 -25.90
CA PHE A 614 -13.57 -2.49 -27.03
C PHE A 614 -13.68 -1.18 -27.80
N TYR A 615 -13.47 -0.03 -27.14
CA TYR A 615 -13.56 1.28 -27.78
C TYR A 615 -12.18 1.86 -28.11
N MET A 616 -11.32 2.00 -27.09
CA MET A 616 -10.05 2.71 -27.25
C MET A 616 -9.04 1.94 -28.12
N ILE A 617 -8.91 0.62 -27.93
CA ILE A 617 -8.05 -0.21 -28.78
C ILE A 617 -8.54 -0.22 -30.23
N LYS A 618 -9.86 -0.25 -30.49
CA LYS A 618 -10.40 -0.15 -31.85
C LYS A 618 -10.11 1.20 -32.49
N ARG A 619 -10.20 2.29 -31.72
CA ARG A 619 -10.02 3.66 -32.22
C ARG A 619 -8.55 4.04 -32.46
N PHE A 620 -7.65 3.68 -31.54
CA PHE A 620 -6.26 4.14 -31.57
C PHE A 620 -5.26 3.05 -32.00
N GLY A 621 -5.69 1.79 -32.04
CA GLY A 621 -4.83 0.63 -32.25
C GLY A 621 -4.14 0.18 -30.97
N MET A 622 -3.84 -1.12 -30.89
CA MET A 622 -3.36 -1.78 -29.66
C MET A 622 -2.06 -1.14 -29.12
N ARG A 623 -1.04 -0.97 -29.97
CA ARG A 623 0.27 -0.44 -29.55
C ARG A 623 0.19 1.00 -29.06
N ARG A 624 -0.57 1.87 -29.73
CA ARG A 624 -0.70 3.28 -29.34
C ARG A 624 -1.50 3.45 -28.04
N TRP A 625 -2.59 2.70 -27.87
CA TRP A 625 -3.39 2.78 -26.65
C TRP A 625 -2.59 2.38 -25.41
N TYR A 626 -1.79 1.32 -25.49
CA TYR A 626 -0.95 0.89 -24.37
C TYR A 626 0.18 1.88 -24.03
N MET A 627 0.61 2.73 -24.98
CA MET A 627 1.49 3.87 -24.68
C MET A 627 0.75 5.02 -24.00
N PHE A 628 -0.47 5.33 -24.45
CA PHE A 628 -1.24 6.48 -23.97
C PHE A 628 -1.75 6.27 -22.55
N ASN A 629 -2.20 5.06 -22.24
CA ASN A 629 -2.90 4.80 -20.99
C ASN A 629 -2.07 5.10 -19.72
N PRO A 630 -0.81 4.65 -19.57
CA PRO A 630 0.00 5.01 -18.39
C PRO A 630 0.21 6.52 -18.24
N VAL A 631 0.38 7.24 -19.35
CA VAL A 631 0.54 8.71 -19.37
C VAL A 631 -0.76 9.40 -18.95
N LEU A 632 -1.90 8.93 -19.45
CA LEU A 632 -3.23 9.45 -19.10
C LEU A 632 -3.51 9.25 -17.61
N ALA A 633 -3.21 8.06 -17.09
CA ALA A 633 -3.40 7.73 -15.68
C ALA A 633 -2.50 8.57 -14.76
N ALA A 634 -1.24 8.78 -15.14
CA ALA A 634 -0.33 9.66 -14.42
C ALA A 634 -0.81 11.11 -14.42
N GLY A 635 -1.27 11.61 -15.57
CA GLY A 635 -1.87 12.94 -15.68
C GLY A 635 -3.08 13.08 -14.76
N PHE A 636 -4.00 12.14 -14.78
CA PHE A 636 -5.18 12.17 -13.90
C PHE A 636 -4.81 12.17 -12.42
N ALA A 637 -3.89 11.30 -11.99
CA ALA A 637 -3.40 11.29 -10.61
C ALA A 637 -2.78 12.63 -10.22
N CYS A 638 -2.00 13.24 -11.12
CA CYS A 638 -1.44 14.57 -10.94
C CYS A 638 -2.52 15.65 -10.78
N GLY A 639 -3.56 15.63 -11.63
CA GLY A 639 -4.69 16.56 -11.57
C GLY A 639 -5.50 16.43 -10.28
N VAL A 640 -5.84 15.19 -9.88
CA VAL A 640 -6.52 14.93 -8.60
C VAL A 640 -5.66 15.40 -7.42
N GLY A 641 -4.36 15.12 -7.45
CA GLY A 641 -3.42 15.56 -6.41
C GLY A 641 -3.33 17.08 -6.28
N LEU A 642 -3.26 17.81 -7.41
CA LEU A 642 -3.23 19.28 -7.43
C LEU A 642 -4.47 19.89 -6.78
N ILE A 643 -5.68 19.47 -7.18
CA ILE A 643 -6.90 19.96 -6.55
C ILE A 643 -7.02 19.52 -5.11
N GLY A 644 -6.67 18.26 -4.81
CA GLY A 644 -6.66 17.76 -3.44
C GLY A 644 -5.83 18.67 -2.53
N MET A 645 -4.61 19.02 -2.93
CA MET A 645 -3.77 19.92 -2.14
C MET A 645 -4.24 21.36 -2.14
N GLY A 646 -4.68 21.90 -3.27
CA GLY A 646 -5.18 23.28 -3.33
C GLY A 646 -6.40 23.48 -2.44
N THR A 647 -7.33 22.52 -2.44
CA THR A 647 -8.55 22.56 -1.63
C THR A 647 -8.27 22.32 -0.15
N VAL A 648 -7.37 21.40 0.17
CA VAL A 648 -6.84 21.21 1.53
C VAL A 648 -6.16 22.48 2.02
N ALA A 649 -5.32 23.13 1.22
CA ALA A 649 -4.65 24.37 1.60
C ALA A 649 -5.66 25.51 1.86
N ILE A 650 -6.68 25.68 1.01
CA ILE A 650 -7.75 26.66 1.23
C ILE A 650 -8.54 26.32 2.50
N ALA A 651 -8.89 25.05 2.70
CA ALA A 651 -9.60 24.60 3.89
C ALA A 651 -8.77 24.84 5.16
N LEU A 652 -7.46 24.65 5.10
CA LEU A 652 -6.52 24.94 6.19
C LEU A 652 -6.47 26.43 6.51
N VAL A 653 -6.29 27.30 5.51
CA VAL A 653 -6.28 28.76 5.72
C VAL A 653 -7.60 29.21 6.32
N SER A 654 -8.73 28.72 5.79
CA SER A 654 -10.05 29.09 6.28
C SER A 654 -10.27 28.63 7.73
N LYS A 655 -9.91 27.38 8.08
CA LYS A 655 -10.03 26.89 9.47
C LYS A 655 -9.07 27.57 10.43
N ALA A 656 -7.88 27.97 9.98
CA ALA A 656 -6.92 28.71 10.79
C ALA A 656 -7.37 30.16 11.06
N VAL A 657 -8.10 30.77 10.11
CA VAL A 657 -8.65 32.14 10.26
C VAL A 657 -9.99 32.12 11.02
N ILE A 658 -10.80 31.08 10.85
CA ILE A 658 -12.09 30.89 11.53
C ILE A 658 -11.86 30.09 12.83
N VAL A 659 -10.89 30.50 13.65
CA VAL A 659 -10.96 30.20 15.09
C VAL A 659 -11.87 31.26 15.67
N LYS A 660 -13.19 31.02 15.62
CA LYS A 660 -14.12 31.83 16.42
C LYS A 660 -13.82 31.52 17.89
N PRO A 661 -13.44 32.53 18.70
CA PRO A 661 -13.28 32.35 20.13
C PRO A 661 -14.69 32.21 20.73
N PHE A 662 -15.08 30.99 21.10
CA PHE A 662 -16.16 30.75 22.05
C PHE A 662 -15.76 29.59 22.95
#